data_AF-A0A970QFC4-F1
#
_entry.id   AF-A0A970QFC4-F1
#
_cell.length_a   1.000
_cell.length_b   1.000
_cell.length_c   1.000
_cell.angle_alpha   90.00
_cell.angle_beta   90.00
_cell.angle_gamma   90.00
#
_symmetry.space_group_name_H-M   'P 1'
#
loop_
_entity.id
_entity.type
_entity.pdbx_description
1 polymer ?
#
loop_
_entity_poly.entity_id
_entity_poly.type
_entity_poly.pdbx_seq_one_letter_code
_entity_poly.pdbx_strand_id
1 'polypeptide(L)'
;MHSYTGRIATYSMIIASIVLAWNSSADAAFANDKSVAIFIYTFEELQRIGNDPAYPLNGTYALMDDIDASASTAWDDGLGFAPIGKASAPFTGSFYGMGRVISGLFINRPTQDNVGLFGYITETAFIENAFLTNASISGKNNVGALVGANWGGFVGFCNATAVVTGAWKARYVGGLIGSNAGVVDGCFSLGEVVVGEESWYVGGLIGQNYGDVVYSYSAVTVNSGDKSQYVGGLIGNKRSGNLYACYATGTVTGGRYVGGLVGYNEDDAVNASYADALIHGVTFVGGLIGRNMDRLTTSYARSDIADAATYLGGLVGYNDGMVDACYSCGTVPNGNQSGGLIGVNGSGKIQKSFWDKDTSGRSTSAGGVGLLTVEMQRLAFFQNAGWNSYGWVMIEGEYPRLSWEGFDWPSIPEVVLPYDGSGTEADPYVIATTDDFVQLFHHSGIMNSHLKLTADLDLNGHTLTPIGDGGIGFGGVFDGGGHVLRNGTIYMPDNNNVGLFTMLAEKGLVYDLHAENLRVTGKNGVGGLVGVNLGRVIGCSVDGNITGNNEVGGLIGNNYGGIITSHAKGQVTGAYASASIGGLIGQSWEGIAIACYAKNKVSGEDYARYLGGLVGYNYGSKVTDCYATGEVSGGTNSVGIGGLVGLNYNGVLIDCYAIGRVTGVEPNSTGGLVSLNTGGSVQACYWDVNKTLQSVSAGGEGRSSGDMTTPYGSNIYTHWKFDDRWAHDSTYTINNGYPYIREDAVVPDEEWISFFPDEGEGEEEGEGEDEGEGEDEDEGEGEGGGHGLEGDVAPRHGGDGIIKVNDWVQAMRFYVGLDTPEPGLEFQQLDCAPRETRGDGKITITDCVQIGRFATGLDKPKRAAGPTEPVVENKE
;
A
#
# COMPACT_ATOMS: atom_id res chain seq x y z
N MET A 1 1.07 -17.72 -30.48
CA MET A 1 1.37 -16.72 -31.55
C MET A 1 0.18 -16.41 -32.48
N HIS A 2 -1.08 -16.71 -32.12
CA HIS A 2 -2.27 -16.45 -32.96
C HIS A 2 -3.46 -15.80 -32.19
N SER A 3 -3.20 -15.03 -31.12
CA SER A 3 -4.27 -14.35 -30.36
C SER A 3 -4.09 -12.83 -30.18
N TYR A 4 -3.07 -12.21 -30.78
CA TYR A 4 -2.76 -10.79 -30.56
C TYR A 4 -3.50 -9.82 -31.51
N THR A 5 -3.88 -10.25 -32.71
CA THR A 5 -4.51 -9.37 -33.71
C THR A 5 -6.02 -9.15 -33.50
N GLY A 6 -6.70 -10.01 -32.74
CA GLY A 6 -8.12 -9.86 -32.40
C GLY A 6 -8.39 -8.96 -31.18
N ARG A 7 -7.37 -8.68 -30.34
CA ARG A 7 -7.53 -7.89 -29.11
C ARG A 7 -7.61 -6.39 -29.38
N ILE A 8 -6.90 -5.86 -30.38
CA ILE A 8 -6.88 -4.42 -30.72
C ILE A 8 -8.24 -3.94 -31.27
N ALA A 9 -8.98 -4.79 -31.99
CA ALA A 9 -10.23 -4.41 -32.63
C ALA A 9 -11.41 -4.23 -31.67
N THR A 10 -11.40 -4.89 -30.51
CA THR A 10 -12.50 -4.84 -29.53
C THR A 10 -12.36 -3.64 -28.58
N TYR A 11 -11.12 -3.28 -28.20
CA TYR A 11 -10.83 -2.05 -27.43
C TYR A 11 -11.16 -0.77 -28.23
N SER A 12 -10.93 -0.77 -29.55
CA SER A 12 -11.36 0.33 -30.41
C SER A 12 -12.88 0.50 -30.49
N MET A 13 -13.69 -0.54 -30.25
CA MET A 13 -15.16 -0.42 -30.30
C MET A 13 -15.78 0.15 -29.03
N ILE A 14 -15.26 -0.18 -27.83
CA ILE A 14 -15.72 0.41 -26.57
C ILE A 14 -15.26 1.87 -26.47
N ILE A 15 -14.00 2.16 -26.84
CA ILE A 15 -13.52 3.55 -26.96
C ILE A 15 -14.30 4.30 -28.04
N ALA A 16 -14.59 3.70 -29.21
CA ALA A 16 -15.44 4.36 -30.20
C ALA A 16 -16.87 4.60 -29.71
N SER A 17 -17.43 3.71 -28.88
CA SER A 17 -18.78 3.87 -28.31
C SER A 17 -18.82 4.93 -27.21
N ILE A 18 -17.76 5.03 -26.40
CA ILE A 18 -17.55 6.11 -25.42
C ILE A 18 -17.30 7.44 -26.14
N VAL A 19 -16.45 7.47 -27.17
CA VAL A 19 -16.20 8.64 -28.03
C VAL A 19 -17.48 9.07 -28.76
N LEU A 20 -18.33 8.15 -29.21
CA LEU A 20 -19.63 8.48 -29.81
C LEU A 20 -20.63 9.05 -28.78
N ALA A 21 -20.67 8.49 -27.56
CA ALA A 21 -21.47 9.03 -26.48
C ALA A 21 -20.94 10.38 -25.95
N TRP A 22 -19.64 10.64 -26.02
CA TRP A 22 -19.00 11.87 -25.52
C TRP A 22 -18.90 12.98 -26.57
N ASN A 23 -18.86 12.64 -27.86
CA ASN A 23 -19.15 13.62 -28.91
C ASN A 23 -20.53 14.26 -28.68
N SER A 24 -21.51 13.50 -28.16
CA SER A 24 -22.82 14.05 -27.79
C SER A 24 -22.79 14.96 -26.56
N SER A 25 -21.83 14.81 -25.63
CA SER A 25 -21.70 15.70 -24.46
C SER A 25 -21.00 17.02 -24.80
N ALA A 26 -20.00 17.01 -25.68
CA ALA A 26 -19.43 18.25 -26.21
C ALA A 26 -20.44 19.01 -27.08
N ASP A 27 -21.25 18.29 -27.87
CA ASP A 27 -22.39 18.89 -28.58
C ASP A 27 -23.40 19.54 -27.62
N ALA A 28 -23.63 18.96 -26.43
CA ALA A 28 -24.51 19.48 -25.40
C ALA A 28 -23.92 20.67 -24.61
N ALA A 29 -22.65 20.61 -24.21
CA ALA A 29 -21.92 21.72 -23.59
C ALA A 29 -21.84 22.93 -24.53
N PHE A 30 -21.56 22.67 -25.81
CA PHE A 30 -21.58 23.68 -26.86
C PHE A 30 -22.99 24.20 -27.16
N ALA A 31 -24.03 23.35 -27.13
CA ALA A 31 -25.41 23.77 -27.35
C ALA A 31 -25.89 24.84 -26.35
N ASN A 32 -25.38 24.82 -25.11
CA ASN A 32 -25.68 25.82 -24.08
C ASN A 32 -25.00 27.18 -24.32
N ASP A 33 -23.96 27.25 -25.16
CA ASP A 33 -23.14 28.47 -25.40
C ASP A 33 -23.19 28.96 -26.87
N LYS A 34 -24.11 28.40 -27.67
CA LYS A 34 -24.24 28.63 -29.13
C LYS A 34 -24.39 30.09 -29.55
N SER A 35 -24.85 30.99 -28.67
CA SER A 35 -25.10 32.39 -29.02
C SER A 35 -23.85 33.28 -29.11
N VAL A 36 -22.66 32.81 -28.68
CA VAL A 36 -21.42 33.62 -28.63
C VAL A 36 -20.20 32.90 -29.23
N ALA A 37 -20.36 31.67 -29.74
CA ALA A 37 -19.26 30.87 -30.26
C ALA A 37 -18.67 31.40 -31.58
N ILE A 38 -17.33 31.37 -31.68
CA ILE A 38 -16.57 31.65 -32.89
C ILE A 38 -16.23 30.32 -33.56
N PHE A 39 -16.75 30.11 -34.76
CA PHE A 39 -16.49 28.92 -35.56
C PHE A 39 -15.16 29.02 -36.31
N ILE A 40 -14.37 27.95 -36.25
CA ILE A 40 -13.10 27.82 -36.95
C ILE A 40 -13.25 26.76 -38.05
N TYR A 41 -13.05 27.17 -39.29
CA TYR A 41 -13.09 26.31 -40.48
C TYR A 41 -11.71 26.13 -41.10
N THR A 42 -10.81 27.11 -40.94
CA THR A 42 -9.48 27.08 -41.60
C THR A 42 -8.32 27.22 -40.63
N PHE A 43 -7.13 26.85 -41.12
CA PHE A 43 -5.89 26.98 -40.35
C PHE A 43 -5.54 28.44 -40.04
N GLU A 44 -5.84 29.36 -40.95
CA GLU A 44 -5.63 30.80 -40.75
C GLU A 44 -6.54 31.36 -39.64
N GLU A 45 -7.79 30.89 -39.55
CA GLU A 45 -8.72 31.28 -38.48
C GLU A 45 -8.22 30.78 -37.12
N LEU A 46 -7.68 29.57 -37.04
CA LEU A 46 -7.08 29.03 -35.82
C LEU A 46 -5.93 29.93 -35.30
N GLN A 47 -5.06 30.43 -36.20
CA GLN A 47 -3.96 31.32 -35.81
C GLN A 47 -4.41 32.70 -35.31
N ARG A 48 -5.64 33.13 -35.63
CA ARG A 48 -6.17 34.44 -35.20
C ARG A 48 -6.49 34.49 -33.70
N ILE A 49 -6.67 33.35 -33.04
CA ILE A 49 -6.96 33.30 -31.61
C ILE A 49 -5.85 33.99 -30.81
N GLY A 50 -6.22 35.10 -30.16
CA GLY A 50 -5.34 35.99 -29.40
C GLY A 50 -4.51 36.98 -30.20
N ASN A 51 -4.55 36.91 -31.54
CA ASN A 51 -3.84 37.81 -32.45
C ASN A 51 -4.77 38.77 -33.20
N ASP A 52 -6.08 38.51 -33.18
CA ASP A 52 -7.12 39.35 -33.76
C ASP A 52 -8.14 39.73 -32.68
N PRO A 53 -8.53 41.01 -32.53
CA PRO A 53 -9.55 41.43 -31.58
C PRO A 53 -10.91 40.70 -31.73
N ALA A 54 -11.23 40.18 -32.92
CA ALA A 54 -12.42 39.37 -33.16
C ALA A 54 -12.30 37.92 -32.67
N TYR A 55 -11.08 37.48 -32.31
CA TYR A 55 -10.76 36.15 -31.80
C TYR A 55 -10.01 36.30 -30.46
N PRO A 56 -10.68 36.76 -29.38
CA PRO A 56 -10.02 37.05 -28.11
C PRO A 56 -9.64 35.77 -27.34
N LEU A 57 -8.61 35.84 -26.49
CA LEU A 57 -8.13 34.69 -25.70
C LEU A 57 -9.13 34.14 -24.66
N ASN A 58 -10.21 34.84 -24.40
CA ASN A 58 -11.31 34.45 -23.51
C ASN A 58 -12.60 34.08 -24.26
N GLY A 59 -12.54 33.90 -25.58
CA GLY A 59 -13.70 33.52 -26.40
C GLY A 59 -14.04 32.03 -26.32
N THR A 60 -15.24 31.67 -26.79
CA THR A 60 -15.66 30.28 -27.00
C THR A 60 -15.45 29.90 -28.48
N TYR A 61 -14.74 28.82 -28.74
CA TYR A 61 -14.35 28.37 -30.07
C TYR A 61 -14.83 26.96 -30.37
N ALA A 62 -15.25 26.70 -31.60
CA ALA A 62 -15.59 25.36 -32.07
C ALA A 62 -14.97 25.09 -33.45
N LEU A 63 -14.28 23.96 -33.58
CA LEU A 63 -13.83 23.47 -34.89
C LEU A 63 -15.03 22.94 -35.68
N MET A 64 -15.22 23.42 -36.91
CA MET A 64 -16.32 22.99 -37.75
C MET A 64 -15.87 22.06 -38.88
N ASP A 65 -14.59 22.11 -39.23
CA ASP A 65 -13.93 21.25 -40.21
C ASP A 65 -12.58 20.74 -39.68
N ASP A 66 -12.07 19.68 -40.30
CA ASP A 66 -10.69 19.23 -40.09
C ASP A 66 -9.70 20.27 -40.63
N ILE A 67 -8.60 20.49 -39.90
CA ILE A 67 -7.59 21.50 -40.23
C ILE A 67 -6.31 20.80 -40.69
N ASP A 68 -5.84 21.15 -41.89
CA ASP A 68 -4.47 20.85 -42.34
C ASP A 68 -3.53 22.00 -41.96
N ALA A 69 -2.69 21.77 -40.96
CA ALA A 69 -1.71 22.71 -40.45
C ALA A 69 -0.31 22.52 -41.04
N SER A 70 -0.12 21.65 -42.04
CA SER A 70 1.21 21.33 -42.62
C SER A 70 1.95 22.53 -43.19
N ALA A 71 1.22 23.56 -43.62
CA ALA A 71 1.78 24.83 -44.09
C ALA A 71 2.60 25.55 -43.00
N SER A 72 2.37 25.25 -41.72
CA SER A 72 3.12 25.86 -40.61
C SER A 72 4.62 25.60 -40.66
N THR A 73 5.10 24.56 -41.34
CA THR A 73 6.54 24.31 -41.54
C THR A 73 7.30 25.49 -42.16
N ALA A 74 6.62 26.33 -42.96
CA ALA A 74 7.19 27.51 -43.60
C ALA A 74 6.88 28.83 -42.86
N TRP A 75 6.16 28.79 -41.74
CA TRP A 75 5.74 30.00 -41.01
C TRP A 75 6.84 30.53 -40.10
N ASP A 76 6.82 31.85 -39.87
CA ASP A 76 7.71 32.57 -38.92
C ASP A 76 9.19 32.21 -39.13
N ASP A 77 9.65 32.29 -40.39
CA ASP A 77 11.01 31.91 -40.82
C ASP A 77 11.43 30.49 -40.39
N GLY A 78 10.47 29.55 -40.36
CA GLY A 78 10.68 28.16 -39.98
C GLY A 78 10.53 27.86 -38.48
N LEU A 79 10.09 28.84 -37.69
CA LEU A 79 9.72 28.63 -36.28
C LEU A 79 8.34 27.98 -36.12
N GLY A 80 7.53 27.97 -37.18
CA GLY A 80 6.24 27.31 -37.18
C GLY A 80 5.11 28.13 -36.56
N PHE A 81 4.01 27.43 -36.25
CA PHE A 81 2.84 28.02 -35.63
C PHE A 81 3.20 28.74 -34.31
N ALA A 82 2.57 29.90 -34.07
CA ALA A 82 2.77 30.65 -32.83
C ALA A 82 1.75 30.16 -31.78
N PRO A 83 2.19 29.63 -30.62
CA PRO A 83 1.30 29.08 -29.59
C PRO A 83 0.19 30.05 -29.18
N ILE A 84 -1.02 29.52 -28.97
CA ILE A 84 -2.18 30.27 -28.48
C ILE A 84 -2.02 30.51 -26.98
N GLY A 85 -2.02 31.78 -26.58
CA GLY A 85 -1.82 32.16 -25.19
C GLY A 85 -0.37 32.05 -24.71
N LYS A 86 0.01 32.94 -23.80
CA LYS A 86 1.35 33.01 -23.19
C LYS A 86 1.23 33.41 -21.72
N ALA A 87 2.28 33.23 -20.92
CA ALA A 87 2.22 33.54 -19.48
C ALA A 87 1.73 34.96 -19.14
N SER A 88 2.03 35.96 -19.99
CA SER A 88 1.58 37.34 -19.79
C SER A 88 0.16 37.64 -20.32
N ALA A 89 -0.42 36.71 -21.07
CA ALA A 89 -1.75 36.80 -21.70
C ALA A 89 -2.23 35.37 -21.96
N PRO A 90 -2.71 34.67 -20.91
CA PRO A 90 -3.08 33.26 -21.01
C PRO A 90 -4.36 33.10 -21.84
N PHE A 91 -4.55 31.91 -22.42
CA PHE A 91 -5.85 31.51 -22.92
C PHE A 91 -6.76 31.16 -21.73
N THR A 92 -7.94 31.77 -21.69
CA THR A 92 -8.90 31.67 -20.59
C THR A 92 -10.31 31.33 -21.07
N GLY A 93 -10.47 31.09 -22.38
CA GLY A 93 -11.72 30.78 -23.03
C GLY A 93 -12.00 29.28 -23.15
N SER A 94 -12.93 28.93 -24.02
CA SER A 94 -13.33 27.54 -24.27
C SER A 94 -12.96 27.14 -25.69
N PHE A 95 -12.36 25.96 -25.88
CA PHE A 95 -12.01 25.40 -27.18
C PHE A 95 -12.58 24.00 -27.31
N TYR A 96 -13.56 23.86 -28.20
CA TYR A 96 -14.20 22.60 -28.52
C TYR A 96 -13.73 22.08 -29.88
N GLY A 97 -13.05 20.94 -29.89
CA GLY A 97 -12.61 20.34 -31.15
C GLY A 97 -13.71 19.62 -31.93
N MET A 98 -14.88 19.36 -31.32
CA MET A 98 -16.08 18.82 -32.00
C MET A 98 -15.82 17.53 -32.81
N GLY A 99 -14.88 16.70 -32.35
CA GLY A 99 -14.46 15.49 -33.04
C GLY A 99 -13.63 15.71 -34.32
N ARG A 100 -13.22 16.94 -34.61
CA ARG A 100 -12.38 17.33 -35.75
C ARG A 100 -10.90 17.17 -35.44
N VAL A 101 -10.10 17.01 -36.48
CA VAL A 101 -8.66 16.79 -36.37
C VAL A 101 -7.87 18.00 -36.88
N ILE A 102 -6.85 18.40 -36.13
CA ILE A 102 -5.79 19.29 -36.59
C ILE A 102 -4.58 18.41 -36.95
N SER A 103 -4.24 18.39 -38.24
CA SER A 103 -3.20 17.51 -38.78
C SER A 103 -1.95 18.29 -39.21
N GLY A 104 -0.76 17.72 -39.05
CA GLY A 104 0.48 18.30 -39.58
C GLY A 104 0.97 19.56 -38.88
N LEU A 105 0.51 19.84 -37.66
CA LEU A 105 0.93 21.02 -36.89
C LEU A 105 2.45 20.99 -36.63
N PHE A 106 3.15 22.05 -37.02
CA PHE A 106 4.59 22.21 -36.81
C PHE A 106 4.88 23.45 -35.95
N ILE A 107 5.59 23.24 -34.84
CA ILE A 107 6.10 24.30 -33.96
C ILE A 107 7.57 23.99 -33.68
N ASN A 108 8.48 24.88 -34.02
CA ASN A 108 9.93 24.70 -33.85
C ASN A 108 10.54 25.89 -33.11
N ARG A 109 10.34 25.93 -31.79
CA ARG A 109 10.71 27.04 -30.92
C ARG A 109 11.63 26.57 -29.78
N PRO A 110 12.80 25.95 -30.07
CA PRO A 110 13.64 25.24 -29.09
C PRO A 110 14.25 26.12 -27.99
N THR A 111 14.16 27.45 -28.13
CA THR A 111 14.62 28.41 -27.10
C THR A 111 13.49 29.01 -26.27
N GLN A 112 12.22 28.72 -26.60
CA GLN A 112 11.05 29.30 -25.95
C GLN A 112 10.43 28.31 -24.96
N ASP A 113 9.87 28.86 -23.88
CA ASP A 113 9.11 28.10 -22.89
C ASP A 113 7.60 28.15 -23.22
N ASN A 114 6.83 27.19 -22.69
CA ASN A 114 5.37 27.09 -22.85
C ASN A 114 4.98 26.89 -24.31
N VAL A 115 5.37 25.73 -24.85
CA VAL A 115 5.23 25.41 -26.28
C VAL A 115 4.24 24.25 -26.46
N GLY A 116 3.20 24.50 -27.24
CA GLY A 116 2.14 23.59 -27.67
C GLY A 116 1.17 24.35 -28.58
N LEU A 117 0.09 23.72 -29.05
CA LEU A 117 -0.98 24.46 -29.73
C LEU A 117 -1.47 25.63 -28.85
N PHE A 118 -1.69 25.34 -27.57
CA PHE A 118 -1.87 26.32 -26.51
C PHE A 118 -0.56 26.43 -25.71
N GLY A 119 0.00 27.62 -25.63
CA GLY A 119 1.21 27.84 -24.85
C GLY A 119 0.92 27.80 -23.36
N TYR A 120 -0.07 28.58 -22.92
CA TYR A 120 -0.37 28.76 -21.49
C TYR A 120 -1.87 28.96 -21.26
N ILE A 121 -2.45 28.15 -20.38
CA ILE A 121 -3.86 28.20 -19.97
C ILE A 121 -4.00 28.32 -18.44
N THR A 122 -5.12 28.84 -17.96
CA THR A 122 -5.41 29.05 -16.51
C THR A 122 -6.81 28.55 -16.12
N GLU A 123 -7.20 28.72 -14.85
CA GLU A 123 -8.42 28.20 -14.20
C GLU A 123 -9.74 28.23 -14.99
N THR A 124 -9.99 29.22 -15.84
CA THR A 124 -11.25 29.30 -16.61
C THR A 124 -11.16 28.67 -18.00
N ALA A 125 -9.96 28.25 -18.41
CA ALA A 125 -9.76 27.64 -19.72
C ALA A 125 -10.40 26.25 -19.75
N PHE A 126 -11.14 25.98 -20.83
CA PHE A 126 -11.80 24.70 -21.06
C PHE A 126 -11.42 24.19 -22.45
N ILE A 127 -10.69 23.08 -22.52
CA ILE A 127 -10.30 22.47 -23.80
C ILE A 127 -10.85 21.06 -23.84
N GLU A 128 -11.68 20.77 -24.84
CA GLU A 128 -12.34 19.47 -24.97
C GLU A 128 -12.34 18.97 -26.42
N ASN A 129 -12.14 17.67 -26.61
CA ASN A 129 -12.19 17.01 -27.92
C ASN A 129 -11.22 17.57 -28.97
N ALA A 130 -10.07 18.12 -28.55
CA ALA A 130 -9.04 18.61 -29.45
C ALA A 130 -8.10 17.45 -29.86
N PHE A 131 -8.08 17.13 -31.15
CA PHE A 131 -7.31 16.00 -31.69
C PHE A 131 -6.18 16.46 -32.60
N LEU A 132 -4.95 16.11 -32.26
CA LEU A 132 -3.74 16.41 -33.05
C LEU A 132 -3.20 15.14 -33.69
N THR A 133 -2.93 15.19 -35.01
CA THR A 133 -2.28 14.08 -35.72
C THR A 133 -1.08 14.55 -36.53
N ASN A 134 -0.05 13.71 -36.62
CA ASN A 134 1.20 14.03 -37.33
C ASN A 134 1.81 15.37 -36.92
N ALA A 135 1.71 15.73 -35.64
CA ALA A 135 2.25 17.00 -35.15
C ALA A 135 3.74 16.86 -34.77
N SER A 136 4.50 17.94 -34.94
CA SER A 136 5.91 18.03 -34.56
C SER A 136 6.14 19.31 -33.76
N ILE A 137 6.44 19.16 -32.47
CA ILE A 137 6.55 20.27 -31.52
C ILE A 137 7.94 20.26 -30.90
N SER A 138 8.66 21.37 -30.98
CA SER A 138 9.95 21.57 -30.31
C SER A 138 9.94 22.83 -29.46
N GLY A 139 10.36 22.69 -28.20
CA GLY A 139 10.41 23.76 -27.21
C GLY A 139 11.53 23.59 -26.19
N LYS A 140 11.66 24.55 -25.27
CA LYS A 140 12.67 24.54 -24.20
C LYS A 140 12.14 23.98 -22.88
N ASN A 141 11.17 24.64 -22.25
CA ASN A 141 10.51 24.16 -21.03
C ASN A 141 8.98 24.21 -21.20
N ASN A 142 8.23 23.41 -20.44
CA ASN A 142 6.77 23.30 -20.55
C ASN A 142 6.37 23.02 -22.00
N VAL A 143 6.74 21.84 -22.49
CA VAL A 143 6.52 21.44 -23.87
C VAL A 143 5.51 20.30 -23.91
N GLY A 144 4.41 20.49 -24.62
CA GLY A 144 3.39 19.49 -24.89
C GLY A 144 2.82 19.68 -26.29
N ALA A 145 2.28 18.63 -26.91
CA ALA A 145 1.69 18.80 -28.24
C ALA A 145 0.48 19.76 -28.21
N LEU A 146 -0.39 19.61 -27.20
CA LEU A 146 -1.59 20.41 -27.06
C LEU A 146 -1.38 21.60 -26.13
N VAL A 147 -0.84 21.38 -24.93
CA VAL A 147 -0.68 22.44 -23.92
C VAL A 147 0.75 22.50 -23.41
N GLY A 148 1.37 23.69 -23.46
CA GLY A 148 2.66 23.92 -22.81
C GLY A 148 2.52 23.85 -21.28
N ALA A 149 1.75 24.77 -20.70
CA ALA A 149 1.45 24.82 -19.27
C ALA A 149 -0.05 25.02 -18.98
N ASN A 150 -0.61 24.15 -18.16
CA ASN A 150 -1.95 24.25 -17.61
C ASN A 150 -1.90 24.68 -16.13
N TRP A 151 -2.29 25.91 -15.83
CA TRP A 151 -2.33 26.46 -14.47
C TRP A 151 -3.77 26.53 -13.93
N GLY A 152 -4.45 25.38 -13.93
CA GLY A 152 -5.77 25.21 -13.30
C GLY A 152 -6.95 25.00 -14.25
N GLY A 153 -6.75 25.06 -15.56
CA GLY A 153 -7.79 24.82 -16.56
C GLY A 153 -8.16 23.34 -16.73
N PHE A 154 -9.23 23.09 -17.46
CA PHE A 154 -9.70 21.75 -17.80
C PHE A 154 -9.21 21.33 -19.19
N VAL A 155 -8.62 20.14 -19.28
CA VAL A 155 -8.25 19.48 -20.54
C VAL A 155 -8.89 18.10 -20.57
N GLY A 156 -9.99 17.97 -21.30
CA GLY A 156 -10.81 16.76 -21.34
C GLY A 156 -10.83 16.12 -22.73
N PHE A 157 -10.78 14.80 -22.79
CA PHE A 157 -11.02 14.03 -24.00
C PHE A 157 -10.18 14.49 -25.19
N CYS A 158 -8.93 14.89 -24.93
CA CYS A 158 -8.01 15.37 -25.96
C CYS A 158 -6.98 14.31 -26.31
N ASN A 159 -6.47 14.36 -27.53
CA ASN A 159 -5.37 13.47 -27.92
C ASN A 159 -4.35 14.09 -28.86
N ALA A 160 -3.15 13.51 -28.84
CA ALA A 160 -2.10 13.87 -29.76
C ALA A 160 -1.32 12.64 -30.24
N THR A 161 -1.18 12.49 -31.56
CA THR A 161 -0.13 11.69 -32.18
C THR A 161 0.96 12.64 -32.68
N ALA A 162 2.07 12.71 -31.94
CA ALA A 162 3.08 13.74 -32.15
C ALA A 162 4.51 13.27 -31.86
N VAL A 163 5.47 13.98 -32.45
CA VAL A 163 6.86 14.00 -31.98
C VAL A 163 7.04 15.27 -31.16
N VAL A 164 7.31 15.13 -29.87
CA VAL A 164 7.56 16.25 -28.96
C VAL A 164 9.03 16.26 -28.56
N THR A 165 9.74 17.33 -28.90
CA THR A 165 11.18 17.47 -28.68
C THR A 165 11.49 18.57 -27.67
N GLY A 166 12.06 18.21 -26.52
CA GLY A 166 12.63 19.16 -25.57
C GLY A 166 14.09 19.47 -25.91
N ALA A 167 14.48 20.74 -25.84
CA ALA A 167 15.87 21.15 -26.02
C ALA A 167 16.81 20.57 -24.94
N TRP A 168 18.13 20.79 -25.10
CA TRP A 168 19.12 20.39 -24.10
C TRP A 168 18.77 20.98 -22.72
N LYS A 169 18.72 20.12 -21.69
CA LYS A 169 18.34 20.49 -20.31
C LYS A 169 16.91 21.02 -20.17
N ALA A 170 16.02 20.61 -21.08
CA ALA A 170 14.60 20.89 -20.99
C ALA A 170 14.00 20.39 -19.67
N ARG A 171 12.99 21.13 -19.18
CA ARG A 171 12.16 20.77 -18.04
C ARG A 171 10.70 20.70 -18.44
N TYR A 172 9.96 19.74 -17.87
CA TYR A 172 8.51 19.64 -18.01
C TYR A 172 8.11 19.36 -19.47
N VAL A 173 8.48 18.17 -19.96
CA VAL A 173 8.18 17.74 -21.33
C VAL A 173 7.21 16.58 -21.25
N GLY A 174 6.02 16.75 -21.83
CA GLY A 174 4.99 15.73 -21.95
C GLY A 174 4.58 15.53 -23.40
N GLY A 175 4.06 14.36 -23.76
CA GLY A 175 3.55 14.14 -25.11
C GLY A 175 2.31 14.97 -25.43
N LEU A 176 1.47 15.27 -24.43
CA LEU A 176 0.28 16.13 -24.60
C LEU A 176 0.41 17.46 -23.85
N ILE A 177 0.87 17.40 -22.59
CA ILE A 177 0.93 18.56 -21.68
C ILE A 177 2.32 18.67 -21.05
N GLY A 178 2.97 19.83 -21.10
CA GLY A 178 4.27 20.03 -20.45
C GLY A 178 4.17 20.00 -18.92
N SER A 179 3.37 20.91 -18.36
CA SER A 179 3.09 21.01 -16.91
C SER A 179 1.59 21.18 -16.65
N ASN A 180 1.06 20.48 -15.64
CA ASN A 180 -0.35 20.49 -15.28
C ASN A 180 -0.57 20.84 -13.79
N ALA A 181 -1.49 21.75 -13.53
CA ALA A 181 -2.06 22.07 -12.22
C ALA A 181 -3.59 22.16 -12.25
N GLY A 182 -4.21 21.76 -13.37
CA GLY A 182 -5.65 21.64 -13.52
C GLY A 182 -6.08 20.19 -13.67
N VAL A 183 -7.26 19.98 -14.24
CA VAL A 183 -7.83 18.63 -14.43
C VAL A 183 -7.53 18.11 -15.83
N VAL A 184 -7.04 16.88 -15.90
CA VAL A 184 -6.83 16.13 -17.15
C VAL A 184 -7.70 14.89 -17.13
N ASP A 185 -8.69 14.82 -18.01
CA ASP A 185 -9.68 13.74 -18.02
C ASP A 185 -9.77 13.08 -19.40
N GLY A 186 -9.74 11.75 -19.46
CA GLY A 186 -9.95 11.00 -20.70
C GLY A 186 -8.95 11.32 -21.82
N CYS A 187 -7.75 11.79 -21.50
CA CYS A 187 -6.77 12.26 -22.47
C CYS A 187 -5.74 11.19 -22.83
N PHE A 188 -5.19 11.23 -24.05
CA PHE A 188 -4.11 10.33 -24.42
C PHE A 188 -3.09 10.87 -25.41
N SER A 189 -1.88 10.29 -25.35
CA SER A 189 -0.78 10.62 -26.25
C SER A 189 -0.18 9.38 -26.92
N LEU A 190 0.20 9.55 -28.19
CA LEU A 190 0.87 8.57 -29.04
C LEU A 190 2.07 9.23 -29.73
N GLY A 191 3.03 8.43 -30.18
CA GLY A 191 4.21 8.89 -30.89
C GLY A 191 5.47 8.87 -30.01
N GLU A 192 6.23 9.95 -29.99
CA GLU A 192 7.55 10.00 -29.39
C GLU A 192 7.80 11.29 -28.59
N VAL A 193 8.40 11.16 -27.41
CA VAL A 193 8.97 12.27 -26.64
C VAL A 193 10.48 12.11 -26.64
N VAL A 194 11.19 13.10 -27.17
CA VAL A 194 12.66 13.10 -27.30
C VAL A 194 13.23 14.28 -26.52
N VAL A 195 14.16 14.01 -25.61
CA VAL A 195 14.86 15.06 -24.85
C VAL A 195 16.36 14.81 -24.82
N GLY A 196 17.13 15.87 -24.51
CA GLY A 196 18.59 15.76 -24.38
C GLY A 196 19.04 14.86 -23.21
N GLU A 197 20.35 14.58 -23.14
CA GLU A 197 20.90 13.61 -22.18
C GLU A 197 20.68 13.96 -20.70
N GLU A 198 20.44 15.23 -20.36
CA GLU A 198 20.32 15.75 -18.99
C GLU A 198 19.01 16.56 -18.77
N SER A 199 17.85 15.95 -19.00
CA SER A 199 16.54 16.62 -18.82
C SER A 199 15.83 16.24 -17.52
N TRP A 200 14.84 17.03 -17.11
CA TRP A 200 14.06 16.79 -15.89
C TRP A 200 12.56 16.78 -16.19
N TYR A 201 11.83 15.88 -15.54
CA TYR A 201 10.36 15.80 -15.57
C TYR A 201 9.85 15.53 -16.99
N VAL A 202 10.01 14.28 -17.41
CA VAL A 202 9.70 13.82 -18.76
C VAL A 202 8.61 12.76 -18.65
N GLY A 203 7.47 13.01 -19.28
CA GLY A 203 6.34 12.08 -19.31
C GLY A 203 5.88 11.77 -20.72
N GLY A 204 5.28 10.60 -20.93
CA GLY A 204 4.63 10.32 -22.20
C GLY A 204 3.34 11.14 -22.39
N LEU A 205 2.60 11.47 -21.33
CA LEU A 205 1.45 12.38 -21.38
C LEU A 205 1.77 13.73 -20.77
N ILE A 206 2.26 13.75 -19.52
CA ILE A 206 2.48 14.95 -18.71
C ILE A 206 3.92 14.98 -18.16
N GLY A 207 4.66 16.07 -18.36
CA GLY A 207 6.00 16.22 -17.76
C GLY A 207 5.95 16.31 -16.23
N GLN A 208 5.24 17.32 -15.71
CA GLN A 208 5.00 17.51 -14.28
C GLN A 208 3.52 17.74 -13.96
N ASN A 209 3.04 17.15 -12.86
CA ASN A 209 1.64 17.19 -12.45
C ASN A 209 1.43 17.67 -11.01
N TYR A 210 0.44 18.54 -10.83
CA TYR A 210 -0.07 19.08 -9.56
C TYR A 210 -1.60 18.92 -9.41
N GLY A 211 -2.31 18.56 -10.48
CA GLY A 211 -3.79 18.44 -10.48
C GLY A 211 -4.26 17.02 -10.81
N ASP A 212 -5.57 16.80 -10.83
CA ASP A 212 -6.13 15.47 -11.04
C ASP A 212 -5.94 14.97 -12.47
N VAL A 213 -5.60 13.69 -12.61
CA VAL A 213 -5.45 12.99 -13.89
C VAL A 213 -6.27 11.70 -13.84
N VAL A 214 -7.27 11.61 -14.70
CA VAL A 214 -8.30 10.57 -14.63
C VAL A 214 -8.52 9.97 -16.02
N TYR A 215 -8.74 8.66 -16.10
CA TYR A 215 -9.10 7.94 -17.33
C TYR A 215 -8.15 8.18 -18.53
N SER A 216 -6.89 8.48 -18.24
CA SER A 216 -5.92 8.98 -19.22
C SER A 216 -4.78 7.98 -19.46
N TYR A 217 -4.22 7.96 -20.67
CA TYR A 217 -3.17 7.00 -21.00
C TYR A 217 -2.10 7.51 -21.96
N SER A 218 -0.99 6.79 -22.01
CA SER A 218 0.12 7.09 -22.94
C SER A 218 0.69 5.81 -23.54
N ALA A 219 0.83 5.79 -24.86
CA ALA A 219 1.61 4.78 -25.58
C ALA A 219 2.83 5.41 -26.28
N VAL A 220 3.32 6.54 -25.76
CA VAL A 220 4.46 7.28 -26.29
C VAL A 220 5.76 6.56 -25.96
N THR A 221 6.66 6.46 -26.95
CA THR A 221 8.06 6.11 -26.68
C THR A 221 8.76 7.31 -26.04
N VAL A 222 9.17 7.19 -24.79
CA VAL A 222 9.90 8.22 -24.05
C VAL A 222 11.40 7.95 -24.16
N ASN A 223 12.06 8.72 -25.01
CA ASN A 223 13.50 8.65 -25.24
C ASN A 223 14.18 9.81 -24.50
N SER A 224 14.50 9.58 -23.22
CA SER A 224 15.33 10.48 -22.42
C SER A 224 16.70 9.84 -22.17
N GLY A 225 17.78 10.62 -22.24
CA GLY A 225 19.12 10.03 -22.05
C GLY A 225 19.40 9.62 -20.60
N ASP A 226 20.44 8.82 -20.40
CA ASP A 226 20.79 8.12 -19.15
C ASP A 226 21.06 9.00 -17.92
N LYS A 227 21.13 10.33 -18.06
CA LYS A 227 21.27 11.28 -16.94
C LYS A 227 19.98 12.04 -16.65
N SER A 228 18.93 11.82 -17.43
CA SER A 228 17.62 12.43 -17.22
C SER A 228 16.98 11.91 -15.94
N GLN A 229 16.18 12.75 -15.29
CA GLN A 229 15.57 12.45 -13.99
C GLN A 229 14.06 12.67 -14.03
N TYR A 230 13.34 11.88 -13.24
CA TYR A 230 11.88 11.92 -13.14
C TYR A 230 11.22 11.61 -14.49
N VAL A 231 11.34 10.35 -14.89
CA VAL A 231 10.94 9.88 -16.22
C VAL A 231 9.83 8.85 -16.06
N GLY A 232 8.66 9.11 -16.65
CA GLY A 232 7.51 8.22 -16.58
C GLY A 232 6.86 7.98 -17.94
N GLY A 233 6.29 6.79 -18.13
CA GLY A 233 5.53 6.52 -19.36
C GLY A 233 4.26 7.37 -19.49
N LEU A 234 3.64 7.75 -18.36
CA LEU A 234 2.53 8.70 -18.32
C LEU A 234 2.96 10.06 -17.75
N ILE A 235 3.49 10.07 -16.51
CA ILE A 235 3.85 11.28 -15.77
C ILE A 235 5.30 11.24 -15.30
N GLY A 236 6.09 12.27 -15.60
CA GLY A 236 7.47 12.35 -15.11
C GLY A 236 7.55 12.52 -13.58
N ASN A 237 6.97 13.61 -13.06
CA ASN A 237 6.87 13.88 -11.62
C ASN A 237 5.44 14.30 -11.24
N LYS A 238 4.83 13.53 -10.33
CA LYS A 238 3.54 13.80 -9.73
C LYS A 238 3.78 14.40 -8.34
N ARG A 239 3.64 15.73 -8.23
CA ARG A 239 3.73 16.45 -6.96
C ARG A 239 2.48 16.28 -6.13
N SER A 240 1.33 16.50 -6.74
CA SER A 240 0.00 16.43 -6.12
C SER A 240 -1.06 16.08 -7.17
N GLY A 241 -2.31 15.95 -6.74
CA GLY A 241 -3.47 15.55 -7.54
C GLY A 241 -3.61 14.04 -7.62
N ASN A 242 -4.85 13.53 -7.67
CA ASN A 242 -5.11 12.10 -7.75
C ASN A 242 -4.83 11.58 -9.17
N LEU A 243 -4.20 10.42 -9.26
CA LEU A 243 -4.07 9.67 -10.52
C LEU A 243 -4.99 8.44 -10.45
N TYR A 244 -6.01 8.39 -11.30
CA TYR A 244 -7.04 7.36 -11.24
C TYR A 244 -7.36 6.75 -12.62
N ALA A 245 -7.46 5.43 -12.70
CA ALA A 245 -7.83 4.71 -13.92
C ALA A 245 -6.95 5.07 -15.13
N CYS A 246 -5.65 5.16 -14.89
CA CYS A 246 -4.68 5.58 -15.90
C CYS A 246 -3.71 4.45 -16.25
N TYR A 247 -3.17 4.48 -17.47
CA TYR A 247 -2.18 3.48 -17.88
C TYR A 247 -1.12 3.97 -18.86
N ALA A 248 0.00 3.24 -18.93
CA ALA A 248 1.05 3.48 -19.91
C ALA A 248 1.62 2.19 -20.50
N THR A 249 1.89 2.19 -21.80
CA THR A 249 2.42 1.02 -22.53
C THR A 249 3.63 1.31 -23.41
N GLY A 250 4.00 2.58 -23.57
CA GLY A 250 5.14 2.96 -24.39
C GLY A 250 6.47 2.64 -23.71
N THR A 251 7.53 2.43 -24.50
CA THR A 251 8.88 2.22 -23.98
C THR A 251 9.38 3.45 -23.23
N VAL A 252 10.01 3.27 -22.07
CA VAL A 252 10.53 4.35 -21.23
C VAL A 252 12.04 4.19 -21.07
N THR A 253 12.81 5.16 -21.56
CA THR A 253 14.26 5.24 -21.35
C THR A 253 14.57 6.45 -20.48
N GLY A 254 15.35 6.28 -19.40
CA GLY A 254 15.80 7.38 -18.55
C GLY A 254 16.91 7.02 -17.57
N GLY A 255 17.39 8.01 -16.82
CA GLY A 255 18.47 7.82 -15.84
C GLY A 255 17.98 7.45 -14.45
N ARG A 256 17.34 8.41 -13.77
CA ARG A 256 16.96 8.32 -12.36
C ARG A 256 15.47 8.53 -12.15
N TYR A 257 14.87 7.75 -11.25
CA TYR A 257 13.42 7.78 -10.98
C TYR A 257 12.63 7.48 -12.25
N VAL A 258 12.80 6.25 -12.73
CA VAL A 258 12.23 5.79 -13.99
C VAL A 258 11.08 4.85 -13.67
N GLY A 259 9.86 5.18 -14.12
CA GLY A 259 8.66 4.37 -13.90
C GLY A 259 7.91 4.09 -15.19
N GLY A 260 7.33 2.90 -15.31
CA GLY A 260 6.47 2.59 -16.46
C GLY A 260 5.25 3.52 -16.55
N LEU A 261 4.70 3.95 -15.40
CA LEU A 261 3.60 4.92 -15.32
C LEU A 261 4.10 6.28 -14.82
N VAL A 262 4.69 6.31 -13.63
CA VAL A 262 5.09 7.55 -12.94
C VAL A 262 6.56 7.50 -12.56
N GLY A 263 7.37 8.51 -12.91
CA GLY A 263 8.77 8.55 -12.48
C GLY A 263 8.89 8.72 -10.95
N TYR A 264 8.20 9.71 -10.39
CA TYR A 264 8.20 10.02 -8.96
C TYR A 264 6.81 10.46 -8.49
N ASN A 265 6.30 9.81 -7.43
CA ASN A 265 5.04 10.14 -6.74
C ASN A 265 5.34 10.77 -5.36
N GLU A 266 4.89 12.01 -5.12
CA GLU A 266 5.10 12.76 -3.86
C GLU A 266 3.88 12.79 -2.95
N ASP A 267 2.80 13.45 -3.39
CA ASP A 267 1.56 13.62 -2.62
C ASP A 267 0.34 13.12 -3.43
N ASP A 268 -0.72 12.73 -2.72
CA ASP A 268 -1.98 12.17 -3.23
C ASP A 268 -1.84 10.78 -3.88
N ALA A 269 -2.97 10.08 -4.01
CA ALA A 269 -2.95 8.68 -4.40
C ALA A 269 -2.65 8.46 -5.90
N VAL A 270 -1.91 7.39 -6.19
CA VAL A 270 -1.99 6.67 -7.46
C VAL A 270 -2.88 5.45 -7.24
N ASN A 271 -4.01 5.40 -7.92
CA ASN A 271 -5.05 4.41 -7.68
C ASN A 271 -5.57 3.80 -8.98
N ALA A 272 -5.97 2.53 -8.92
CA ALA A 272 -6.64 1.85 -10.02
C ALA A 272 -5.89 2.00 -11.36
N SER A 273 -4.56 1.87 -11.37
CA SER A 273 -3.74 2.23 -12.54
C SER A 273 -2.70 1.16 -12.87
N TYR A 274 -2.21 1.12 -14.12
CA TYR A 274 -1.25 0.10 -14.51
C TYR A 274 -0.20 0.53 -15.53
N ALA A 275 0.90 -0.21 -15.60
CA ALA A 275 1.88 -0.08 -16.67
C ALA A 275 2.19 -1.44 -17.33
N ASP A 276 2.37 -1.40 -18.64
CA ASP A 276 2.77 -2.53 -19.50
C ASP A 276 3.82 -2.04 -20.49
N ALA A 277 4.94 -1.55 -19.96
CA ALA A 277 6.00 -0.86 -20.70
C ALA A 277 7.31 -1.66 -20.70
N LEU A 278 8.14 -1.46 -21.72
CA LEU A 278 9.56 -1.83 -21.66
C LEU A 278 10.35 -0.69 -21.04
N ILE A 279 11.18 -0.96 -20.03
CA ILE A 279 11.86 0.09 -19.26
C ILE A 279 13.38 -0.07 -19.34
N HIS A 280 14.05 1.00 -19.75
CA HIS A 280 15.50 1.19 -19.72
C HIS A 280 15.85 2.26 -18.68
N GLY A 281 16.58 1.89 -17.63
CA GLY A 281 16.80 2.75 -16.46
C GLY A 281 18.14 2.50 -15.77
N VAL A 282 18.65 3.50 -15.04
CA VAL A 282 19.95 3.41 -14.34
C VAL A 282 19.81 3.32 -12.82
N THR A 283 18.93 4.11 -12.19
CA THR A 283 18.74 4.09 -10.73
C THR A 283 17.32 4.46 -10.31
N PHE A 284 16.78 3.77 -9.29
CA PHE A 284 15.38 3.91 -8.85
C PHE A 284 14.41 3.62 -10.00
N VAL A 285 14.39 2.37 -10.43
CA VAL A 285 13.62 1.92 -11.59
C VAL A 285 12.50 1.01 -11.12
N GLY A 286 11.26 1.37 -11.44
CA GLY A 286 10.07 0.60 -11.08
C GLY A 286 9.24 0.25 -12.30
N GLY A 287 8.66 -0.95 -12.33
CA GLY A 287 7.73 -1.33 -13.39
C GLY A 287 6.51 -0.41 -13.50
N LEU A 288 6.04 0.15 -12.38
CA LEU A 288 5.00 1.17 -12.32
C LEU A 288 5.56 2.54 -11.90
N ILE A 289 6.25 2.61 -10.76
CA ILE A 289 6.72 3.86 -10.15
C ILE A 289 8.22 3.82 -9.84
N GLY A 290 8.99 4.81 -10.28
CA GLY A 290 10.42 4.90 -9.93
C GLY A 290 10.66 5.12 -8.43
N ARG A 291 10.04 6.16 -7.86
CA ARG A 291 10.03 6.44 -6.41
C ARG A 291 8.64 6.83 -5.90
N ASN A 292 8.20 6.24 -4.79
CA ASN A 292 6.88 6.43 -4.21
C ASN A 292 6.95 6.97 -2.77
N MET A 293 6.41 8.17 -2.52
CA MET A 293 6.32 8.80 -1.17
C MET A 293 4.92 8.77 -0.55
N ASP A 294 3.87 8.53 -1.34
CA ASP A 294 2.49 8.49 -0.86
C ASP A 294 1.80 7.17 -1.22
N ARG A 295 0.47 7.14 -1.18
CA ARG A 295 -0.38 5.99 -1.40
C ARG A 295 -0.35 5.54 -2.85
N LEU A 296 0.09 4.30 -3.04
CA LEU A 296 -0.10 3.52 -4.25
C LEU A 296 -1.09 2.39 -3.93
N THR A 297 -2.28 2.44 -4.52
CA THR A 297 -3.34 1.47 -4.23
C THR A 297 -3.93 0.85 -5.49
N THR A 298 -4.41 -0.39 -5.39
CA THR A 298 -5.18 -1.07 -6.45
C THR A 298 -4.52 -0.92 -7.82
N SER A 299 -3.24 -1.24 -7.95
CA SER A 299 -2.48 -0.94 -9.16
C SER A 299 -1.52 -2.06 -9.51
N TYR A 300 -1.15 -2.17 -10.78
CA TYR A 300 -0.27 -3.27 -11.20
C TYR A 300 0.74 -2.93 -12.28
N ALA A 301 1.84 -3.69 -12.31
CA ALA A 301 2.86 -3.62 -13.35
C ALA A 301 3.02 -4.94 -14.07
N ARG A 302 2.84 -4.92 -15.40
CA ARG A 302 3.31 -5.97 -16.33
C ARG A 302 4.59 -5.59 -17.05
N SER A 303 5.11 -4.40 -16.77
CA SER A 303 6.30 -3.83 -17.39
C SER A 303 7.56 -4.67 -17.20
N ASP A 304 8.29 -4.91 -18.29
CA ASP A 304 9.60 -5.55 -18.26
C ASP A 304 10.71 -4.52 -18.07
N ILE A 305 11.59 -4.74 -17.09
CA ILE A 305 12.82 -3.96 -16.92
C ILE A 305 13.93 -4.63 -17.74
N ALA A 306 14.47 -3.90 -18.71
CA ALA A 306 15.47 -4.45 -19.64
C ALA A 306 16.88 -4.51 -19.05
N ASP A 307 17.26 -3.48 -18.29
CA ASP A 307 18.65 -3.26 -17.90
C ASP A 307 18.91 -3.52 -16.42
N ALA A 308 20.09 -4.07 -16.13
CA ALA A 308 20.59 -4.13 -14.76
C ALA A 308 20.88 -2.70 -14.26
N ALA A 309 20.34 -2.36 -13.09
CA ALA A 309 20.43 -1.02 -12.51
C ALA A 309 20.53 -1.09 -10.98
N THR A 310 20.49 0.07 -10.32
CA THR A 310 20.44 0.14 -8.85
C THR A 310 19.02 0.47 -8.36
N TYR A 311 18.52 -0.26 -7.37
CA TYR A 311 17.15 -0.13 -6.84
C TYR A 311 16.09 -0.45 -7.90
N LEU A 312 15.96 -1.75 -8.21
CA LEU A 312 15.00 -2.28 -9.18
C LEU A 312 13.81 -2.90 -8.47
N GLY A 313 12.59 -2.46 -8.77
CA GLY A 313 11.37 -3.12 -8.29
C GLY A 313 10.40 -3.41 -9.42
N GLY A 314 9.79 -4.60 -9.43
CA GLY A 314 8.79 -4.93 -10.45
C GLY A 314 7.57 -4.01 -10.40
N LEU A 315 7.24 -3.42 -9.25
CA LEU A 315 6.23 -2.37 -9.10
C LEU A 315 6.88 -1.02 -8.79
N VAL A 316 7.66 -0.93 -7.71
CA VAL A 316 8.27 0.32 -7.22
C VAL A 316 9.78 0.17 -7.02
N GLY A 317 10.58 1.06 -7.63
CA GLY A 317 12.04 1.06 -7.44
C GLY A 317 12.45 1.38 -6.00
N TYR A 318 11.91 2.47 -5.45
CA TYR A 318 12.13 2.87 -4.06
C TYR A 318 10.83 3.39 -3.40
N ASN A 319 10.51 2.86 -2.23
CA ASN A 319 9.27 3.16 -1.52
C ASN A 319 9.51 3.78 -0.14
N ASP A 320 8.96 4.96 0.14
CA ASP A 320 8.70 5.44 1.51
C ASP A 320 7.18 5.58 1.80
N GLY A 321 6.32 5.46 0.80
CA GLY A 321 4.86 5.56 0.92
C GLY A 321 4.12 4.24 1.16
N MET A 322 2.80 4.31 1.28
CA MET A 322 1.95 3.11 1.41
C MET A 322 1.77 2.41 0.07
N VAL A 323 1.92 1.09 0.04
CA VAL A 323 1.57 0.23 -1.10
C VAL A 323 0.51 -0.76 -0.64
N ASP A 324 -0.68 -0.71 -1.23
CA ASP A 324 -1.83 -1.54 -0.80
C ASP A 324 -2.55 -2.16 -1.99
N ALA A 325 -2.88 -3.45 -1.90
CA ALA A 325 -3.61 -4.19 -2.93
C ALA A 325 -3.02 -4.03 -4.35
N CYS A 326 -1.70 -4.12 -4.48
CA CYS A 326 -0.99 -3.96 -5.75
C CYS A 326 -0.26 -5.24 -6.17
N TYR A 327 0.07 -5.37 -7.46
CA TYR A 327 0.95 -6.47 -7.89
C TYR A 327 1.90 -6.18 -9.04
N SER A 328 2.95 -7.01 -9.17
CA SER A 328 3.85 -7.00 -10.34
C SER A 328 4.02 -8.40 -10.94
N CYS A 329 4.15 -8.46 -12.26
CA CYS A 329 4.44 -9.71 -12.98
C CYS A 329 5.35 -9.52 -14.21
N GLY A 330 6.02 -8.37 -14.34
CA GLY A 330 7.04 -8.15 -15.37
C GLY A 330 8.44 -8.60 -14.91
N THR A 331 9.34 -8.78 -15.88
CA THR A 331 10.72 -9.26 -15.65
C THR A 331 11.55 -8.23 -14.89
N VAL A 332 12.33 -8.67 -13.90
CA VAL A 332 13.29 -7.82 -13.17
C VAL A 332 14.69 -8.43 -13.26
N PRO A 333 15.69 -7.76 -13.87
CA PRO A 333 17.02 -8.32 -14.01
C PRO A 333 17.82 -8.29 -12.70
N ASN A 334 18.95 -9.01 -12.67
CA ASN A 334 19.90 -8.95 -11.56
C ASN A 334 20.61 -7.59 -11.54
N GLY A 335 20.22 -6.71 -10.61
CA GLY A 335 20.88 -5.43 -10.33
C GLY A 335 21.39 -5.33 -8.89
N ASN A 336 21.82 -4.12 -8.51
CA ASN A 336 22.14 -3.82 -7.12
C ASN A 336 20.85 -3.49 -6.37
N GLN A 337 20.45 -4.34 -5.42
CA GLN A 337 19.18 -4.25 -4.67
C GLN A 337 17.95 -4.30 -5.59
N SER A 338 17.61 -5.52 -6.01
CA SER A 338 16.49 -5.82 -6.90
C SER A 338 15.44 -6.65 -6.19
N GLY A 339 14.17 -6.26 -6.29
CA GLY A 339 13.04 -6.97 -5.70
C GLY A 339 11.93 -7.24 -6.71
N GLY A 340 11.20 -8.33 -6.50
CA GLY A 340 10.07 -8.71 -7.37
C GLY A 340 8.95 -7.68 -7.37
N LEU A 341 8.64 -7.06 -6.23
CA LEU A 341 7.67 -5.97 -6.10
C LEU A 341 8.36 -4.63 -5.84
N ILE A 342 9.14 -4.56 -4.77
CA ILE A 342 9.78 -3.35 -4.28
C ILE A 342 11.30 -3.55 -4.29
N GLY A 343 12.04 -2.63 -4.92
CA GLY A 343 13.50 -2.69 -4.94
C GLY A 343 14.11 -2.37 -3.57
N VAL A 344 13.75 -1.21 -3.02
CA VAL A 344 14.09 -0.80 -1.65
C VAL A 344 12.87 -0.19 -0.97
N ASN A 345 12.65 -0.57 0.29
CA ASN A 345 11.67 0.06 1.16
C ASN A 345 12.42 0.83 2.26
N GLY A 346 12.21 2.14 2.35
CA GLY A 346 12.76 2.97 3.41
C GLY A 346 11.88 2.89 4.66
N SER A 347 10.73 3.56 4.64
CA SER A 347 9.75 3.57 5.73
C SER A 347 8.33 3.17 5.35
N GLY A 348 8.08 2.85 4.07
CA GLY A 348 6.73 2.65 3.56
C GLY A 348 6.06 1.37 4.04
N LYS A 349 4.75 1.43 4.25
CA LYS A 349 3.92 0.28 4.62
C LYS A 349 3.46 -0.46 3.37
N ILE A 350 3.78 -1.74 3.23
CA ILE A 350 3.44 -2.53 2.04
C ILE A 350 2.56 -3.69 2.45
N GLN A 351 1.28 -3.68 2.10
CA GLN A 351 0.31 -4.67 2.56
C GLN A 351 -0.53 -5.21 1.40
N LYS A 352 -1.06 -6.43 1.55
CA LYS A 352 -1.97 -7.07 0.56
C LYS A 352 -1.45 -7.05 -0.88
N SER A 353 -0.12 -7.05 -1.06
CA SER A 353 0.51 -6.78 -2.36
C SER A 353 1.46 -7.90 -2.75
N PHE A 354 1.44 -8.28 -4.02
CA PHE A 354 2.01 -9.55 -4.49
C PHE A 354 2.94 -9.36 -5.68
N TRP A 355 3.95 -10.23 -5.83
CA TRP A 355 4.67 -10.34 -7.09
C TRP A 355 4.76 -11.77 -7.56
N ASP A 356 4.83 -11.94 -8.87
CA ASP A 356 5.08 -13.21 -9.51
C ASP A 356 6.58 -13.55 -9.51
N LYS A 357 6.98 -14.60 -8.79
CA LYS A 357 8.37 -15.06 -8.69
C LYS A 357 8.90 -15.64 -10.00
N ASP A 358 8.04 -16.30 -10.78
CA ASP A 358 8.45 -17.00 -11.99
C ASP A 358 8.70 -16.00 -13.11
N THR A 359 7.77 -15.04 -13.33
CA THR A 359 7.91 -14.05 -14.40
C THR A 359 8.90 -12.94 -14.06
N SER A 360 8.96 -12.50 -12.79
CA SER A 360 9.98 -11.54 -12.38
C SER A 360 11.39 -12.12 -12.36
N GLY A 361 11.51 -13.46 -12.26
CA GLY A 361 12.77 -14.15 -12.07
C GLY A 361 13.46 -13.80 -10.73
N ARG A 362 12.71 -13.28 -9.74
CA ARG A 362 13.20 -12.88 -8.41
C ARG A 362 12.69 -13.82 -7.33
N SER A 363 13.55 -14.19 -6.40
CA SER A 363 13.17 -14.94 -5.20
C SER A 363 12.79 -14.04 -4.01
N THR A 364 13.13 -12.74 -4.05
CA THR A 364 12.96 -11.80 -2.93
C THR A 364 12.47 -10.43 -3.37
N SER A 365 12.02 -9.63 -2.40
CA SER A 365 11.56 -8.25 -2.55
C SER A 365 11.74 -7.52 -1.22
N ALA A 366 11.90 -6.19 -1.25
CA ALA A 366 11.98 -5.39 -0.02
C ALA A 366 10.62 -5.29 0.74
N GLY A 367 9.54 -5.82 0.18
CA GLY A 367 8.25 -6.01 0.83
C GLY A 367 7.21 -6.60 -0.12
N GLY A 368 6.05 -6.98 0.44
CA GLY A 368 4.96 -7.74 -0.20
C GLY A 368 5.15 -9.26 -0.08
N VAL A 369 4.33 -10.02 -0.81
CA VAL A 369 4.38 -11.49 -0.84
C VAL A 369 4.68 -12.03 -2.23
N GLY A 370 5.69 -12.89 -2.34
CA GLY A 370 6.08 -13.55 -3.59
C GLY A 370 5.30 -14.84 -3.82
N LEU A 371 4.50 -14.86 -4.87
CA LEU A 371 3.69 -16.01 -5.31
C LEU A 371 4.25 -16.57 -6.62
N LEU A 372 4.10 -17.87 -6.86
CA LEU A 372 4.36 -18.50 -8.16
C LEU A 372 3.29 -18.04 -9.17
N THR A 373 3.55 -18.18 -10.48
CA THR A 373 2.54 -17.82 -11.50
C THR A 373 1.22 -18.53 -11.29
N VAL A 374 1.26 -19.82 -10.96
CA VAL A 374 0.03 -20.60 -10.69
C VAL A 374 -0.70 -20.09 -9.44
N GLU A 375 -0.02 -19.52 -8.46
CA GLU A 375 -0.63 -18.95 -7.26
C GLU A 375 -1.21 -17.56 -7.55
N MET A 376 -0.49 -16.74 -8.34
CA MET A 376 -0.96 -15.44 -8.84
C MET A 376 -2.20 -15.53 -9.74
N GLN A 377 -2.53 -16.74 -10.22
CA GLN A 377 -3.69 -17.03 -11.06
C GLN A 377 -4.83 -17.71 -10.31
N ARG A 378 -4.71 -17.91 -9.00
CA ARG A 378 -5.73 -18.53 -8.16
C ARG A 378 -6.51 -17.49 -7.39
N LEU A 379 -7.83 -17.46 -7.59
CA LEU A 379 -8.74 -16.48 -7.00
C LEU A 379 -8.62 -16.40 -5.47
N ALA A 380 -8.44 -17.54 -4.83
CA ALA A 380 -8.40 -17.66 -3.38
C ALA A 380 -7.33 -16.75 -2.72
N PHE A 381 -6.16 -16.54 -3.33
CA PHE A 381 -5.13 -15.68 -2.72
C PHE A 381 -5.58 -14.23 -2.61
N PHE A 382 -6.22 -13.69 -3.65
CA PHE A 382 -6.68 -12.31 -3.68
C PHE A 382 -7.99 -12.13 -2.91
N GLN A 383 -8.88 -13.11 -2.96
CA GLN A 383 -10.06 -13.17 -2.11
C GLN A 383 -9.64 -13.09 -0.64
N ASN A 384 -8.74 -13.97 -0.20
CA ASN A 384 -8.31 -14.04 1.21
C ASN A 384 -7.54 -12.77 1.65
N ALA A 385 -6.80 -12.16 0.73
CA ALA A 385 -6.16 -10.86 0.94
C ALA A 385 -7.16 -9.67 1.06
N GLY A 386 -8.46 -9.92 0.84
CA GLY A 386 -9.51 -8.92 0.97
C GLY A 386 -9.57 -7.94 -0.21
N TRP A 387 -9.29 -8.41 -1.43
CA TRP A 387 -9.31 -7.55 -2.63
C TRP A 387 -10.72 -7.21 -3.13
N ASN A 388 -11.76 -7.83 -2.57
CA ASN A 388 -13.16 -7.56 -2.88
C ASN A 388 -13.55 -6.08 -2.71
N SER A 389 -12.95 -5.38 -1.74
CA SER A 389 -13.25 -3.96 -1.46
C SER A 389 -12.47 -2.97 -2.33
N TYR A 390 -11.64 -3.43 -3.28
CA TYR A 390 -10.69 -2.59 -4.01
C TYR A 390 -11.04 -2.40 -5.49
N GLY A 391 -12.14 -2.96 -5.99
CA GLY A 391 -12.56 -2.80 -7.39
C GLY A 391 -11.81 -3.71 -8.38
N TRP A 392 -11.25 -4.81 -7.89
CA TRP A 392 -10.64 -5.88 -8.70
C TRP A 392 -11.67 -6.87 -9.22
N VAL A 393 -11.45 -7.36 -10.45
CA VAL A 393 -12.19 -8.45 -11.08
C VAL A 393 -11.22 -9.58 -11.44
N MET A 394 -11.68 -10.83 -11.37
CA MET A 394 -10.82 -11.98 -11.62
C MET A 394 -11.63 -13.22 -12.01
N ILE A 395 -11.04 -14.07 -12.86
CA ILE A 395 -11.49 -15.44 -13.10
C ILE A 395 -10.34 -16.41 -12.76
N GLU A 396 -10.68 -17.63 -12.35
CA GLU A 396 -9.69 -18.66 -12.00
C GLU A 396 -8.80 -18.98 -13.22
N GLY A 397 -7.48 -19.01 -13.00
CA GLY A 397 -6.47 -19.27 -14.04
C GLY A 397 -5.91 -18.02 -14.72
N GLU A 398 -6.38 -16.82 -14.38
CA GLU A 398 -5.91 -15.55 -14.92
C GLU A 398 -5.44 -14.60 -13.79
N TYR A 399 -4.61 -13.60 -14.10
CA TYR A 399 -4.24 -12.56 -13.12
C TYR A 399 -5.42 -11.60 -12.84
N PRO A 400 -5.52 -11.00 -11.64
CA PRO A 400 -6.52 -9.97 -11.35
C PRO A 400 -6.44 -8.77 -12.31
N ARG A 401 -7.59 -8.21 -12.69
CA ARG A 401 -7.72 -7.03 -13.53
C ARG A 401 -8.55 -5.95 -12.86
N LEU A 402 -8.33 -4.71 -13.24
CA LEU A 402 -9.12 -3.60 -12.72
C LEU A 402 -10.49 -3.62 -13.40
N SER A 403 -11.55 -3.38 -12.63
CA SER A 403 -12.94 -3.44 -13.12
C SER A 403 -13.19 -2.53 -14.33
N TRP A 404 -12.55 -1.36 -14.40
CA TRP A 404 -12.70 -0.42 -15.50
C TRP A 404 -12.04 -0.86 -16.81
N GLU A 405 -11.25 -1.94 -16.82
CA GLU A 405 -10.59 -2.43 -18.04
C GLU A 405 -11.54 -3.15 -19.02
N GLY A 406 -12.83 -3.31 -18.67
CA GLY A 406 -13.88 -3.73 -19.60
C GLY A 406 -13.86 -5.22 -19.98
N PHE A 407 -13.42 -6.09 -19.07
CA PHE A 407 -13.37 -7.54 -19.30
C PHE A 407 -14.69 -8.27 -19.02
N ASP A 408 -15.68 -7.60 -18.41
CA ASP A 408 -16.92 -8.20 -17.90
C ASP A 408 -16.67 -9.40 -16.97
N TRP A 409 -15.54 -9.37 -16.26
CA TRP A 409 -15.19 -10.39 -15.26
C TRP A 409 -15.92 -10.11 -13.94
N PRO A 410 -16.26 -11.15 -13.18
CA PRO A 410 -16.88 -10.97 -11.88
C PRO A 410 -15.91 -10.28 -10.91
N SER A 411 -16.45 -9.43 -10.03
CA SER A 411 -15.73 -8.91 -8.88
C SER A 411 -15.20 -10.05 -8.03
N ILE A 412 -14.01 -9.84 -7.43
CA ILE A 412 -13.48 -10.79 -6.46
C ILE A 412 -14.49 -10.91 -5.30
N PRO A 413 -14.96 -12.14 -4.97
CA PRO A 413 -15.93 -12.35 -3.89
C PRO A 413 -15.38 -11.96 -2.52
N GLU A 414 -16.26 -11.73 -1.54
CA GLU A 414 -15.85 -11.50 -0.15
C GLU A 414 -15.04 -12.67 0.42
N VAL A 415 -14.17 -12.39 1.39
CA VAL A 415 -13.38 -13.41 2.09
C VAL A 415 -14.33 -14.45 2.69
N VAL A 416 -14.14 -15.72 2.33
CA VAL A 416 -14.76 -16.83 3.04
C VAL A 416 -13.68 -17.46 3.91
N LEU A 417 -13.84 -17.32 5.23
CA LEU A 417 -12.94 -17.96 6.18
C LEU A 417 -13.34 -19.43 6.33
N PRO A 418 -12.42 -20.38 6.11
CA PRO A 418 -12.75 -21.81 6.17
C PRO A 418 -12.79 -22.35 7.61
N TYR A 419 -12.90 -21.48 8.62
CA TYR A 419 -12.79 -21.84 10.03
C TYR A 419 -14.16 -21.84 10.70
N ASP A 420 -14.40 -22.83 11.57
CA ASP A 420 -15.56 -22.82 12.46
C ASP A 420 -15.43 -21.68 13.48
N GLY A 421 -16.57 -21.09 13.87
CA GLY A 421 -16.64 -19.93 14.76
C GLY A 421 -16.77 -18.60 14.01
N SER A 422 -16.94 -17.50 14.77
CA SER A 422 -17.12 -16.14 14.23
C SER A 422 -15.90 -15.24 14.45
N GLY A 423 -14.87 -15.74 15.13
CA GLY A 423 -13.67 -14.98 15.46
C GLY A 423 -13.87 -13.95 16.59
N THR A 424 -14.97 -14.06 17.33
CA THR A 424 -15.25 -13.22 18.51
C THR A 424 -14.68 -13.89 19.77
N GLU A 425 -14.58 -13.17 20.87
CA GLU A 425 -14.12 -13.75 22.14
C GLU A 425 -15.00 -14.92 22.61
N ALA A 426 -16.32 -14.79 22.47
CA ALA A 426 -17.28 -15.81 22.87
C ALA A 426 -17.29 -17.02 21.93
N ASP A 427 -16.81 -16.85 20.69
CA ASP A 427 -16.86 -17.84 19.62
C ASP A 427 -15.65 -17.68 18.67
N PRO A 428 -14.44 -18.08 19.12
CA PRO A 428 -13.20 -17.90 18.38
C PRO A 428 -13.13 -18.81 17.15
N TYR A 429 -12.34 -18.41 16.15
CA TYR A 429 -12.04 -19.28 15.01
C TYR A 429 -11.25 -20.52 15.45
N VAL A 430 -11.78 -21.69 15.13
CA VAL A 430 -11.19 -22.97 15.51
C VAL A 430 -10.15 -23.41 14.49
N ILE A 431 -8.91 -23.58 14.95
CA ILE A 431 -7.79 -24.09 14.15
C ILE A 431 -7.52 -25.52 14.60
N ALA A 432 -7.96 -26.49 13.79
CA ALA A 432 -7.96 -27.91 14.16
C ALA A 432 -6.97 -28.75 13.35
N THR A 433 -6.55 -28.27 12.18
CA THR A 433 -5.67 -29.02 11.27
C THR A 433 -4.45 -28.21 10.83
N THR A 434 -3.44 -28.92 10.35
CA THR A 434 -2.24 -28.33 9.73
C THR A 434 -2.62 -27.41 8.56
N ASP A 435 -3.58 -27.82 7.73
CA ASP A 435 -4.01 -27.03 6.58
C ASP A 435 -4.73 -25.74 7.00
N ASP A 436 -5.48 -25.76 8.12
CA ASP A 436 -6.07 -24.55 8.70
C ASP A 436 -4.98 -23.56 9.11
N PHE A 437 -3.98 -24.05 9.86
CA PHE A 437 -2.90 -23.21 10.37
C PHE A 437 -2.05 -22.59 9.25
N VAL A 438 -1.67 -23.39 8.25
CA VAL A 438 -0.86 -22.93 7.11
C VAL A 438 -1.59 -21.85 6.30
N GLN A 439 -2.93 -21.90 6.25
CA GLN A 439 -3.71 -20.93 5.50
C GLN A 439 -3.92 -19.60 6.21
N LEU A 440 -3.75 -19.52 7.54
CA LEU A 440 -4.00 -18.32 8.34
C LEU A 440 -3.39 -17.04 7.74
N PHE A 441 -2.15 -17.14 7.25
CA PHE A 441 -1.46 -16.02 6.61
C PHE A 441 -2.25 -15.39 5.46
N HIS A 442 -2.93 -16.21 4.67
CA HIS A 442 -3.60 -15.74 3.47
C HIS A 442 -4.85 -14.94 3.79
N HIS A 443 -5.41 -15.07 5.00
CA HIS A 443 -6.70 -14.48 5.36
C HIS A 443 -6.54 -13.16 6.12
N SER A 444 -6.74 -12.04 5.44
CA SER A 444 -6.74 -10.72 6.08
C SER A 444 -7.82 -10.54 7.16
N GLY A 445 -8.93 -11.27 7.05
CA GLY A 445 -10.04 -11.22 8.02
C GLY A 445 -9.67 -11.70 9.44
N ILE A 446 -8.60 -12.47 9.60
CA ILE A 446 -8.23 -13.00 10.92
C ILE A 446 -7.35 -12.05 11.75
N MET A 447 -6.82 -10.97 11.18
CA MET A 447 -5.77 -10.15 11.81
C MET A 447 -6.15 -9.55 13.17
N ASN A 448 -7.45 -9.31 13.40
CA ASN A 448 -8.00 -8.79 14.66
C ASN A 448 -8.99 -9.75 15.33
N SER A 449 -9.06 -11.00 14.88
CA SER A 449 -10.00 -12.00 15.39
C SER A 449 -9.43 -12.78 16.57
N HIS A 450 -10.29 -13.50 17.28
CA HIS A 450 -9.91 -14.50 18.26
C HIS A 450 -9.77 -15.86 17.56
N LEU A 451 -8.64 -16.53 17.76
CA LEU A 451 -8.31 -17.84 17.20
C LEU A 451 -7.99 -18.79 18.35
N LYS A 452 -8.35 -20.06 18.19
CA LYS A 452 -8.08 -21.10 19.17
C LYS A 452 -7.57 -22.37 18.49
N LEU A 453 -6.40 -22.84 18.90
CA LEU A 453 -5.94 -24.19 18.57
C LEU A 453 -6.73 -25.22 19.39
N THR A 454 -7.09 -26.33 18.74
CA THR A 454 -7.81 -27.44 19.39
C THR A 454 -7.12 -28.79 19.26
N ALA A 455 -5.97 -28.80 18.60
CA ALA A 455 -5.14 -29.99 18.43
C ALA A 455 -3.68 -29.60 18.27
N ASP A 456 -2.82 -30.55 18.63
CA ASP A 456 -1.42 -30.54 18.24
C ASP A 456 -1.31 -30.72 16.71
N LEU A 457 -0.47 -29.89 16.06
CA LEU A 457 -0.34 -29.86 14.61
C LEU A 457 1.08 -30.24 14.18
N ASP A 458 1.22 -31.03 13.11
CA ASP A 458 2.50 -31.32 12.46
C ASP A 458 2.60 -30.54 11.15
N LEU A 459 3.55 -29.61 11.08
CA LEU A 459 3.77 -28.68 9.96
C LEU A 459 4.78 -29.22 8.94
N ASN A 460 5.25 -30.46 9.11
CA ASN A 460 6.24 -31.07 8.22
C ASN A 460 5.74 -31.14 6.76
N GLY A 461 6.59 -30.74 5.81
CA GLY A 461 6.27 -30.74 4.39
C GLY A 461 5.48 -29.51 3.91
N HIS A 462 5.09 -28.61 4.82
CA HIS A 462 4.43 -27.35 4.46
C HIS A 462 5.42 -26.19 4.47
N THR A 463 5.23 -25.23 3.56
CA THR A 463 5.94 -23.95 3.59
C THR A 463 5.15 -22.99 4.46
N LEU A 464 5.76 -22.49 5.54
CA LEU A 464 5.10 -21.55 6.45
C LEU A 464 5.38 -20.12 6.02
N THR A 465 4.31 -19.33 5.96
CA THR A 465 4.41 -17.87 5.83
C THR A 465 3.99 -17.22 7.15
N PRO A 466 4.82 -16.35 7.75
CA PRO A 466 4.55 -15.69 9.03
C PRO A 466 3.21 -14.96 9.07
N ILE A 467 2.40 -15.19 10.11
CA ILE A 467 1.12 -14.49 10.33
C ILE A 467 1.38 -13.00 10.58
N GLY A 468 0.57 -12.16 9.94
CA GLY A 468 0.79 -10.71 9.89
C GLY A 468 1.77 -10.36 8.77
N ASP A 469 1.32 -9.52 7.84
CA ASP A 469 2.14 -8.99 6.75
C ASP A 469 2.10 -7.46 6.78
N GLY A 470 3.13 -6.86 6.19
CA GLY A 470 3.01 -5.52 5.66
C GLY A 470 2.80 -4.41 6.66
N GLY A 471 3.23 -4.62 7.90
CA GLY A 471 3.15 -3.63 8.97
C GLY A 471 1.75 -3.46 9.59
N ILE A 472 0.80 -4.37 9.37
CA ILE A 472 -0.48 -4.35 10.12
C ILE A 472 -0.34 -5.03 11.49
N GLY A 473 0.52 -6.05 11.62
CA GLY A 473 0.65 -6.83 12.85
C GLY A 473 -0.63 -7.62 13.18
N PHE A 474 -0.50 -8.73 13.90
CA PHE A 474 -1.65 -9.44 14.45
C PHE A 474 -2.13 -8.71 15.72
N GLY A 475 -3.34 -8.15 15.68
CA GLY A 475 -3.95 -7.40 16.78
C GLY A 475 -5.03 -8.18 17.53
N GLY A 476 -5.34 -9.40 17.09
CA GLY A 476 -6.33 -10.29 17.71
C GLY A 476 -5.79 -11.11 18.89
N VAL A 477 -6.51 -12.17 19.23
CA VAL A 477 -6.13 -13.12 20.29
C VAL A 477 -5.85 -14.48 19.66
N PHE A 478 -4.69 -15.07 19.97
CA PHE A 478 -4.35 -16.43 19.59
C PHE A 478 -4.20 -17.27 20.85
N ASP A 479 -5.22 -18.06 21.15
CA ASP A 479 -5.25 -19.06 22.21
C ASP A 479 -4.64 -20.37 21.69
N GLY A 480 -3.45 -20.71 22.17
CA GLY A 480 -2.80 -21.97 21.82
C GLY A 480 -3.41 -23.17 22.51
N GLY A 481 -4.21 -22.99 23.57
CA GLY A 481 -4.89 -24.07 24.29
C GLY A 481 -3.96 -25.14 24.88
N GLY A 482 -2.68 -24.84 25.03
CA GLY A 482 -1.64 -25.77 25.47
C GLY A 482 -1.19 -26.73 24.37
N HIS A 483 -1.63 -26.51 23.13
CA HIS A 483 -1.29 -27.34 21.98
C HIS A 483 0.06 -27.00 21.38
N VAL A 484 0.61 -27.99 20.67
CA VAL A 484 1.97 -27.93 20.12
C VAL A 484 1.97 -27.95 18.59
N LEU A 485 2.64 -26.96 18.00
CA LEU A 485 3.02 -26.90 16.60
C LEU A 485 4.37 -27.57 16.37
N ARG A 486 4.45 -28.61 15.55
CA ARG A 486 5.68 -29.40 15.34
C ARG A 486 6.28 -29.24 13.96
N ASN A 487 7.60 -29.34 13.88
CA ASN A 487 8.36 -29.52 12.63
C ASN A 487 8.21 -28.41 11.59
N GLY A 488 7.76 -27.22 12.00
CA GLY A 488 7.59 -26.07 11.11
C GLY A 488 8.93 -25.52 10.58
N THR A 489 8.93 -25.06 9.33
CA THR A 489 10.09 -24.38 8.72
C THR A 489 9.66 -23.07 8.08
N ILE A 490 10.30 -21.98 8.51
CA ILE A 490 10.22 -20.64 7.92
C ILE A 490 11.61 -20.28 7.41
N TYR A 491 11.75 -20.09 6.10
CA TYR A 491 13.03 -19.76 5.47
C TYR A 491 12.91 -18.48 4.64
N MET A 492 13.29 -17.35 5.24
CA MET A 492 13.20 -16.01 4.67
C MET A 492 14.49 -15.20 4.95
N PRO A 493 15.67 -15.66 4.50
CA PRO A 493 16.98 -15.12 4.90
C PRO A 493 17.21 -13.65 4.59
N ASP A 494 16.41 -13.07 3.68
CA ASP A 494 16.51 -11.66 3.28
C ASP A 494 15.44 -10.76 3.92
N ASN A 495 14.47 -11.34 4.62
CA ASN A 495 13.35 -10.61 5.21
C ASN A 495 13.65 -10.25 6.68
N ASN A 496 13.22 -9.06 7.08
CA ASN A 496 13.25 -8.65 8.49
C ASN A 496 11.97 -9.12 9.20
N ASN A 497 11.99 -9.12 10.53
CA ASN A 497 10.84 -9.36 11.41
C ASN A 497 10.23 -10.74 11.18
N VAL A 498 11.03 -11.79 11.28
CA VAL A 498 10.62 -13.16 10.94
C VAL A 498 10.34 -13.97 12.21
N GLY A 499 9.16 -14.59 12.26
CA GLY A 499 8.73 -15.58 13.26
C GLY A 499 7.43 -16.24 12.80
N LEU A 500 6.81 -17.11 13.61
CA LEU A 500 5.45 -17.59 13.31
C LEU A 500 4.47 -16.41 13.12
N PHE A 501 4.69 -15.34 13.86
CA PHE A 501 4.10 -14.02 13.66
C PHE A 501 5.20 -13.03 13.25
N THR A 502 4.98 -12.27 12.18
CA THR A 502 5.89 -11.17 11.80
C THR A 502 5.92 -10.12 12.91
N MET A 503 4.73 -9.71 13.36
CA MET A 503 4.55 -8.67 14.38
C MET A 503 3.24 -8.91 15.14
N LEU A 504 3.26 -8.68 16.45
CA LEU A 504 2.05 -8.45 17.24
C LEU A 504 1.82 -6.95 17.35
N ALA A 505 0.60 -6.50 17.08
CA ALA A 505 0.18 -5.13 17.36
C ALA A 505 -0.06 -4.95 18.87
N GLU A 506 -0.26 -3.72 19.34
CA GLU A 506 -0.39 -3.40 20.78
C GLU A 506 -1.49 -4.20 21.49
N LYS A 507 -2.63 -4.43 20.82
CA LYS A 507 -3.74 -5.26 21.34
C LYS A 507 -3.52 -6.77 21.16
N GLY A 508 -2.54 -7.16 20.34
CA GLY A 508 -2.26 -8.54 20.01
C GLY A 508 -1.89 -9.35 21.25
N LEU A 509 -2.55 -10.49 21.43
CA LEU A 509 -2.29 -11.43 22.51
C LEU A 509 -2.06 -12.82 21.91
N VAL A 510 -0.92 -13.42 22.23
CA VAL A 510 -0.65 -14.84 21.96
C VAL A 510 -0.40 -15.51 23.30
N TYR A 511 -1.17 -16.54 23.63
CA TYR A 511 -0.99 -17.25 24.89
C TYR A 511 -1.12 -18.76 24.76
N ASP A 512 -0.42 -19.46 25.65
CA ASP A 512 -0.44 -20.93 25.77
C ASP A 512 -0.14 -21.69 24.45
N LEU A 513 0.74 -21.09 23.62
CA LEU A 513 1.15 -21.62 22.32
C LEU A 513 2.56 -22.19 22.38
N HIS A 514 2.70 -23.45 21.97
CA HIS A 514 3.97 -24.16 22.00
C HIS A 514 4.42 -24.57 20.60
N ALA A 515 5.71 -24.43 20.29
CA ALA A 515 6.31 -24.91 19.06
C ALA A 515 7.51 -25.81 19.33
N GLU A 516 7.58 -26.96 18.66
CA GLU A 516 8.65 -27.96 18.79
C GLU A 516 9.32 -28.27 17.45
N ASN A 517 10.65 -28.42 17.48
CA ASN A 517 11.49 -28.65 16.29
C ASN A 517 11.26 -27.59 15.19
N LEU A 518 11.04 -26.34 15.61
CA LEU A 518 10.84 -25.21 14.70
C LEU A 518 12.17 -24.77 14.08
N ARG A 519 12.18 -24.46 12.78
CA ARG A 519 13.32 -23.86 12.09
C ARG A 519 12.93 -22.51 11.53
N VAL A 520 13.59 -21.45 11.97
CA VAL A 520 13.35 -20.08 11.48
C VAL A 520 14.65 -19.48 11.00
N THR A 521 14.65 -18.99 9.76
CA THR A 521 15.76 -18.22 9.17
C THR A 521 15.23 -16.89 8.67
N GLY A 522 15.78 -15.80 9.19
CA GLY A 522 15.46 -14.43 8.79
C GLY A 522 16.71 -13.55 8.67
N LYS A 523 16.52 -12.26 8.42
CA LYS A 523 17.60 -11.26 8.35
C LYS A 523 17.78 -10.51 9.67
N ASN A 524 16.89 -9.57 10.00
CA ASN A 524 16.94 -8.79 11.24
C ASN A 524 15.63 -8.97 12.02
N GLY A 525 15.66 -8.90 13.35
CA GLY A 525 14.46 -9.07 14.19
C GLY A 525 13.87 -10.47 14.04
N VAL A 526 14.64 -11.50 14.33
CA VAL A 526 14.23 -12.90 14.11
C VAL A 526 13.86 -13.54 15.44
N GLY A 527 12.61 -13.96 15.59
CA GLY A 527 12.11 -14.72 16.73
C GLY A 527 11.55 -16.07 16.29
N GLY A 528 11.59 -17.07 17.17
CA GLY A 528 10.87 -18.32 16.89
C GLY A 528 9.36 -18.12 16.78
N LEU A 529 8.78 -17.37 17.73
CA LEU A 529 7.36 -17.10 17.77
C LEU A 529 7.02 -15.75 17.13
N VAL A 530 7.68 -14.66 17.53
CA VAL A 530 7.36 -13.32 17.03
C VAL A 530 8.61 -12.57 16.59
N GLY A 531 8.59 -11.99 15.39
CA GLY A 531 9.63 -11.07 14.94
C GLY A 531 9.68 -9.79 15.78
N VAL A 532 8.56 -9.05 15.84
CA VAL A 532 8.39 -7.82 16.65
C VAL A 532 7.17 -7.92 17.57
N ASN A 533 7.37 -7.80 18.88
CA ASN A 533 6.28 -7.82 19.85
C ASN A 533 5.97 -6.40 20.36
N LEU A 534 4.82 -5.83 19.97
CA LEU A 534 4.24 -4.64 20.62
C LEU A 534 3.13 -5.01 21.63
N GLY A 535 2.62 -6.24 21.54
CA GLY A 535 1.54 -6.75 22.36
C GLY A 535 2.02 -7.66 23.50
N ARG A 536 1.32 -8.79 23.67
CA ARG A 536 1.45 -9.67 24.84
C ARG A 536 1.70 -11.11 24.44
N VAL A 537 2.71 -11.72 25.05
CA VAL A 537 3.06 -13.15 24.88
C VAL A 537 3.08 -13.82 26.25
N ILE A 538 2.18 -14.77 26.49
CA ILE A 538 1.94 -15.35 27.83
C ILE A 538 2.00 -16.87 27.77
N GLY A 539 2.77 -17.52 28.65
CA GLY A 539 2.82 -18.98 28.74
C GLY A 539 3.28 -19.71 27.46
N CYS A 540 3.94 -19.01 26.54
CA CYS A 540 4.32 -19.59 25.24
C CYS A 540 5.71 -20.24 25.28
N SER A 541 5.97 -21.19 24.37
CA SER A 541 7.30 -21.79 24.27
C SER A 541 7.76 -22.13 22.86
N VAL A 542 9.07 -21.98 22.62
CA VAL A 542 9.72 -22.46 21.38
C VAL A 542 10.89 -23.39 21.69
N ASP A 543 10.87 -24.57 21.10
CA ASP A 543 12.02 -25.45 20.89
C ASP A 543 12.41 -25.46 19.42
N GLY A 544 13.53 -24.85 19.07
CA GLY A 544 13.89 -24.70 17.67
C GLY A 544 15.30 -24.23 17.39
N ASN A 545 15.62 -24.19 16.09
CA ASN A 545 16.83 -23.60 15.54
C ASN A 545 16.48 -22.27 14.86
N ILE A 546 16.90 -21.17 15.48
CA ILE A 546 16.59 -19.81 15.03
C ILE A 546 17.89 -19.16 14.54
N THR A 547 17.88 -18.66 13.30
CA THR A 547 19.05 -18.08 12.65
C THR A 547 18.72 -16.71 12.06
N GLY A 548 19.57 -15.72 12.33
CA GLY A 548 19.46 -14.39 11.71
C GLY A 548 20.77 -13.61 11.74
N ASN A 549 20.73 -12.38 11.26
CA ASN A 549 21.87 -11.46 11.26
C ASN A 549 21.82 -10.52 12.46
N ASN A 550 20.69 -9.86 12.74
CA ASN A 550 20.57 -8.91 13.85
C ASN A 550 19.29 -9.14 14.66
N GLU A 551 19.31 -8.78 15.95
CA GLU A 551 18.19 -8.92 16.90
C GLU A 551 17.55 -10.33 16.84
N VAL A 552 18.35 -11.36 17.13
CA VAL A 552 17.91 -12.76 17.03
C VAL A 552 17.57 -13.30 18.43
N GLY A 553 16.32 -13.72 18.63
CA GLY A 553 15.85 -14.31 19.88
C GLY A 553 15.23 -15.70 19.68
N GLY A 554 15.35 -16.58 20.67
CA GLY A 554 14.72 -17.91 20.58
C GLY A 554 13.20 -17.86 20.55
N LEU A 555 12.59 -16.85 21.19
CA LEU A 555 11.14 -16.63 21.19
C LEU A 555 10.78 -15.35 20.42
N ILE A 556 11.41 -14.22 20.78
CA ILE A 556 11.09 -12.88 20.28
C ILE A 556 12.33 -12.22 19.70
N GLY A 557 12.25 -11.68 18.47
CA GLY A 557 13.35 -10.89 17.89
C GLY A 557 13.52 -9.55 18.61
N ASN A 558 12.54 -8.65 18.40
CA ASN A 558 12.44 -7.35 19.06
C ASN A 558 11.23 -7.31 20.00
N ASN A 559 11.45 -6.94 21.26
CA ASN A 559 10.39 -6.80 22.25
C ASN A 559 10.20 -5.34 22.66
N TYR A 560 8.98 -4.84 22.50
CA TYR A 560 8.50 -3.57 23.02
C TYR A 560 7.34 -3.77 24.01
N GLY A 561 6.66 -4.93 23.92
CA GLY A 561 5.55 -5.31 24.78
C GLY A 561 5.95 -6.21 25.96
N GLY A 562 4.98 -7.02 26.39
CA GLY A 562 5.06 -7.85 27.59
C GLY A 562 5.26 -9.33 27.24
N ILE A 563 6.21 -9.97 27.93
CA ILE A 563 6.45 -11.41 27.85
C ILE A 563 6.37 -11.99 29.26
N ILE A 564 5.48 -12.95 29.46
CA ILE A 564 5.15 -13.50 30.77
C ILE A 564 5.17 -15.02 30.70
N THR A 565 5.76 -15.68 31.70
CA THR A 565 5.76 -17.14 31.88
C THR A 565 6.18 -17.94 30.64
N SER A 566 6.95 -17.32 29.75
CA SER A 566 7.30 -17.87 28.44
C SER A 566 8.77 -18.27 28.36
N HIS A 567 9.08 -19.22 27.49
CA HIS A 567 10.43 -19.77 27.45
C HIS A 567 10.89 -20.24 26.07
N ALA A 568 12.22 -20.39 25.93
CA ALA A 568 12.82 -20.95 24.73
C ALA A 568 13.87 -22.01 25.07
N LYS A 569 14.04 -22.97 24.15
CA LYS A 569 15.12 -23.97 24.13
C LYS A 569 15.53 -24.28 22.68
N GLY A 570 16.65 -24.99 22.51
CA GLY A 570 17.22 -25.29 21.20
C GLY A 570 18.47 -24.44 20.90
N GLN A 571 18.57 -23.88 19.70
CA GLN A 571 19.74 -23.13 19.24
C GLN A 571 19.35 -21.76 18.66
N VAL A 572 20.11 -20.72 19.00
CA VAL A 572 19.99 -19.38 18.43
C VAL A 572 21.34 -18.97 17.87
N THR A 573 21.39 -18.66 16.56
CA THR A 573 22.61 -18.33 15.85
C THR A 573 22.52 -16.96 15.19
N GLY A 574 23.47 -16.08 15.48
CA GLY A 574 23.68 -14.81 14.79
C GLY A 574 24.85 -14.88 13.82
N ALA A 575 24.68 -14.35 12.61
CA ALA A 575 25.70 -14.31 11.57
C ALA A 575 26.82 -13.29 11.88
N TYR A 576 27.81 -13.21 10.97
CA TYR A 576 28.90 -12.23 11.01
C TYR A 576 28.43 -10.82 11.40
N ALA A 577 29.12 -10.21 12.37
CA ALA A 577 28.87 -8.86 12.86
C ALA A 577 27.44 -8.59 13.38
N SER A 578 26.76 -9.62 13.90
CA SER A 578 25.43 -9.50 14.48
C SER A 578 25.34 -8.46 15.60
N ALA A 579 24.26 -7.68 15.65
CA ALA A 579 24.09 -6.61 16.64
C ALA A 579 23.67 -7.07 18.04
N SER A 580 22.79 -8.06 18.15
CA SER A 580 22.29 -8.61 19.43
C SER A 580 21.70 -10.01 19.24
N ILE A 581 22.00 -10.91 20.17
CA ILE A 581 21.51 -12.29 20.16
C ILE A 581 21.11 -12.69 21.58
N GLY A 582 19.87 -13.14 21.77
CA GLY A 582 19.39 -13.64 23.06
C GLY A 582 18.81 -15.03 22.98
N GLY A 583 18.93 -15.80 24.06
CA GLY A 583 18.28 -17.11 24.15
C GLY A 583 16.75 -17.00 24.09
N LEU A 584 16.15 -15.96 24.68
CA LEU A 584 14.71 -15.68 24.61
C LEU A 584 14.42 -14.48 23.70
N ILE A 585 15.09 -13.35 23.96
CA ILE A 585 14.81 -12.05 23.34
C ILE A 585 16.09 -11.52 22.69
N GLY A 586 16.07 -11.24 21.39
CA GLY A 586 17.21 -10.60 20.71
C GLY A 586 17.50 -9.23 21.31
N GLN A 587 16.49 -8.35 21.25
CA GLN A 587 16.55 -6.99 21.77
C GLN A 587 15.24 -6.60 22.46
N SER A 588 15.31 -5.89 23.59
CA SER A 588 14.16 -5.37 24.32
C SER A 588 14.27 -3.86 24.49
N TRP A 589 13.25 -3.11 24.06
CA TRP A 589 13.13 -1.65 24.13
C TRP A 589 11.93 -1.26 24.97
N GLU A 590 12.18 -0.76 26.18
CA GLU A 590 11.14 -0.36 27.13
C GLU A 590 10.04 -1.44 27.36
N GLY A 591 10.35 -2.70 27.09
CA GLY A 591 9.45 -3.83 27.28
C GLY A 591 9.62 -4.51 28.65
N ILE A 592 8.86 -5.58 28.84
CA ILE A 592 8.85 -6.35 30.09
C ILE A 592 9.06 -7.84 29.80
N ALA A 593 9.90 -8.49 30.62
CA ALA A 593 9.99 -9.94 30.70
C ALA A 593 9.87 -10.39 32.16
N ILE A 594 8.84 -11.19 32.48
CA ILE A 594 8.55 -11.67 33.85
C ILE A 594 8.41 -13.19 33.86
N ALA A 595 9.04 -13.86 34.83
CA ALA A 595 8.91 -15.31 35.00
C ALA A 595 9.31 -16.10 33.75
N CYS A 596 10.29 -15.61 32.99
CA CYS A 596 10.69 -16.19 31.71
C CYS A 596 12.03 -16.90 31.80
N TYR A 597 12.29 -17.85 30.89
CA TYR A 597 13.58 -18.53 30.88
C TYR A 597 14.06 -19.00 29.52
N ALA A 598 15.37 -19.18 29.40
CA ALA A 598 16.01 -19.69 28.20
C ALA A 598 16.99 -20.83 28.50
N LYS A 599 16.89 -21.89 27.70
CA LYS A 599 17.80 -23.04 27.72
C LYS A 599 18.57 -23.19 26.40
N ASN A 600 18.48 -22.19 25.53
CA ASN A 600 19.07 -22.21 24.19
C ASN A 600 20.59 -22.16 24.25
N LYS A 601 21.25 -22.92 23.38
CA LYS A 601 22.62 -22.59 22.99
C LYS A 601 22.60 -21.33 22.13
N VAL A 602 23.28 -20.29 22.57
CA VAL A 602 23.42 -19.00 21.88
C VAL A 602 24.81 -18.90 21.27
N SER A 603 24.89 -18.64 19.97
CA SER A 603 26.16 -18.53 19.26
C SER A 603 26.17 -17.35 18.29
N GLY A 604 27.19 -16.50 18.39
CA GLY A 604 27.48 -15.45 17.41
C GLY A 604 28.79 -15.74 16.69
N GLU A 605 28.85 -15.45 15.40
CA GLU A 605 30.08 -15.53 14.60
C GLU A 605 31.07 -14.41 14.98
N ASP A 606 32.10 -14.18 14.15
CA ASP A 606 33.07 -13.12 14.37
C ASP A 606 32.39 -11.74 14.39
N TYR A 607 32.92 -10.84 15.22
CA TYR A 607 32.43 -9.47 15.42
C TYR A 607 31.01 -9.36 15.98
N ALA A 608 30.43 -10.44 16.49
CA ALA A 608 29.12 -10.41 17.12
C ALA A 608 29.13 -9.50 18.35
N ARG A 609 28.03 -8.74 18.53
CA ARG A 609 27.82 -7.83 19.65
C ARG A 609 26.63 -8.30 20.48
N TYR A 610 26.74 -8.13 21.79
CA TYR A 610 25.65 -8.27 22.76
C TYR A 610 24.94 -9.63 22.69
N LEU A 611 25.63 -10.66 23.17
CA LEU A 611 25.09 -12.01 23.31
C LEU A 611 24.63 -12.23 24.76
N GLY A 612 23.38 -12.63 24.96
CA GLY A 612 22.86 -12.95 26.29
C GLY A 612 22.19 -14.31 26.31
N GLY A 613 22.36 -15.06 27.41
CA GLY A 613 21.65 -16.32 27.59
C GLY A 613 20.13 -16.16 27.61
N LEU A 614 19.61 -14.99 28.01
CA LEU A 614 18.19 -14.63 27.96
C LEU A 614 17.94 -13.47 27.00
N VAL A 615 18.60 -12.32 27.21
CA VAL A 615 18.39 -11.08 26.43
C VAL A 615 19.70 -10.61 25.82
N GLY A 616 19.77 -10.42 24.51
CA GLY A 616 20.97 -9.88 23.86
C GLY A 616 21.23 -8.43 24.31
N TYR A 617 20.29 -7.54 23.99
CA TYR A 617 20.33 -6.13 24.38
C TYR A 617 19.06 -5.68 25.10
N ASN A 618 19.21 -5.23 26.35
CA ASN A 618 18.17 -4.68 27.19
C ASN A 618 18.26 -3.14 27.25
N TYR A 619 17.35 -2.40 26.60
CA TYR A 619 17.28 -0.94 26.60
C TYR A 619 16.05 -0.46 27.37
N GLY A 620 16.25 0.15 28.55
CA GLY A 620 15.16 0.68 29.39
C GLY A 620 14.13 -0.34 29.90
N SER A 621 14.27 -1.61 29.50
CA SER A 621 13.31 -2.68 29.76
C SER A 621 13.51 -3.29 31.16
N LYS A 622 12.44 -3.90 31.69
CA LYS A 622 12.43 -4.58 32.98
C LYS A 622 12.43 -6.11 32.79
N VAL A 623 13.44 -6.76 33.35
CA VAL A 623 13.60 -8.22 33.35
C VAL A 623 13.53 -8.69 34.80
N THR A 624 12.53 -9.49 35.15
CA THR A 624 12.26 -9.88 36.54
C THR A 624 11.89 -11.35 36.65
N ASP A 625 12.36 -12.04 37.70
CA ASP A 625 12.10 -13.46 37.91
C ASP A 625 12.53 -14.33 36.71
N CYS A 626 13.70 -14.08 36.12
CA CYS A 626 14.10 -14.76 34.88
C CYS A 626 15.42 -15.53 35.00
N TYR A 627 15.61 -16.56 34.18
CA TYR A 627 16.87 -17.29 34.20
C TYR A 627 17.34 -17.84 32.85
N ALA A 628 18.65 -18.04 32.73
CA ALA A 628 19.29 -18.63 31.57
C ALA A 628 20.22 -19.78 31.96
N THR A 629 20.13 -20.89 31.22
CA THR A 629 20.92 -22.11 31.47
C THR A 629 21.76 -22.56 30.29
N GLY A 630 21.45 -22.09 29.09
CA GLY A 630 22.13 -22.50 27.87
C GLY A 630 23.49 -21.82 27.69
N GLU A 631 24.39 -22.48 26.94
CA GLU A 631 25.72 -21.96 26.65
C GLU A 631 25.65 -20.70 25.76
N VAL A 632 26.50 -19.72 26.03
CA VAL A 632 26.65 -18.49 25.24
C VAL A 632 28.08 -18.38 24.73
N SER A 633 28.25 -18.30 23.41
CA SER A 633 29.58 -18.25 22.77
C SER A 633 29.65 -17.21 21.66
N GLY A 634 30.64 -16.31 21.71
CA GLY A 634 30.96 -15.37 20.63
C GLY A 634 32.26 -15.74 19.91
N GLY A 635 32.32 -15.47 18.60
CA GLY A 635 33.52 -15.63 17.77
C GLY A 635 34.62 -14.60 18.06
N THR A 636 35.59 -14.53 17.17
CA THR A 636 36.73 -13.58 17.23
C THR A 636 36.22 -12.14 17.21
N ASN A 637 36.84 -11.22 17.96
CA ASN A 637 36.42 -9.81 18.05
C ASN A 637 34.98 -9.58 18.55
N SER A 638 34.31 -10.60 19.09
CA SER A 638 32.99 -10.43 19.67
C SER A 638 33.04 -9.73 21.02
N VAL A 639 32.04 -8.92 21.33
CA VAL A 639 31.96 -8.12 22.56
C VAL A 639 30.58 -8.21 23.20
N GLY A 640 30.52 -8.10 24.54
CA GLY A 640 29.24 -8.06 25.25
C GLY A 640 28.59 -9.42 25.43
N ILE A 641 29.34 -10.45 25.83
CA ILE A 641 28.87 -11.84 25.95
C ILE A 641 28.51 -12.12 27.42
N GLY A 642 27.23 -12.07 27.77
CA GLY A 642 26.72 -12.25 29.13
C GLY A 642 25.97 -13.56 29.34
N GLY A 643 26.08 -14.14 30.54
CA GLY A 643 25.35 -15.36 30.90
C GLY A 643 23.83 -15.20 30.91
N LEU A 644 23.31 -14.01 31.25
CA LEU A 644 21.89 -13.65 31.17
C LEU A 644 21.65 -12.55 30.13
N VAL A 645 22.39 -11.44 30.25
CA VAL A 645 22.22 -10.25 29.40
C VAL A 645 23.54 -9.81 28.80
N GLY A 646 23.57 -9.59 27.47
CA GLY A 646 24.75 -9.07 26.80
C GLY A 646 25.04 -7.62 27.21
N LEU A 647 24.13 -6.71 26.87
CA LEU A 647 24.16 -5.31 27.29
C LEU A 647 22.89 -4.93 28.03
N ASN A 648 23.03 -4.34 29.22
CA ASN A 648 21.97 -3.66 29.94
C ASN A 648 22.20 -2.15 29.89
N TYR A 649 21.31 -1.40 29.24
CA TYR A 649 21.37 0.05 29.10
C TYR A 649 20.12 0.69 29.69
N ASN A 650 20.26 1.40 30.81
CA ASN A 650 19.16 1.97 31.60
C ASN A 650 18.04 0.97 31.98
N GLY A 651 18.25 -0.33 31.79
CA GLY A 651 17.28 -1.37 32.11
C GLY A 651 17.42 -1.89 33.53
N VAL A 652 16.42 -2.64 33.96
CA VAL A 652 16.26 -3.12 35.34
C VAL A 652 16.28 -4.65 35.34
N LEU A 653 17.16 -5.25 36.15
CA LEU A 653 17.20 -6.68 36.40
C LEU A 653 16.92 -6.96 37.89
N ILE A 654 15.91 -7.78 38.17
CA ILE A 654 15.50 -8.13 39.53
C ILE A 654 15.28 -9.65 39.62
N ASP A 655 15.82 -10.29 40.65
CA ASP A 655 15.56 -11.70 40.96
C ASP A 655 15.84 -12.65 39.77
N CYS A 656 16.96 -12.43 39.08
CA CYS A 656 17.34 -13.21 37.91
C CYS A 656 18.62 -14.02 38.13
N TYR A 657 18.85 -15.05 37.31
CA TYR A 657 20.14 -15.75 37.38
C TYR A 657 20.63 -16.43 36.09
N ALA A 658 21.94 -16.68 36.02
CA ALA A 658 22.58 -17.39 34.92
C ALA A 658 23.47 -18.55 35.38
N ILE A 659 23.35 -19.69 34.68
CA ILE A 659 24.19 -20.89 34.88
C ILE A 659 24.75 -21.45 33.57
N GLY A 660 24.50 -20.79 32.44
CA GLY A 660 25.06 -21.16 31.15
C GLY A 660 26.56 -20.88 31.06
N ARG A 661 27.33 -21.78 30.45
CA ARG A 661 28.75 -21.52 30.17
C ARG A 661 28.88 -20.28 29.27
N VAL A 662 29.78 -19.36 29.61
CA VAL A 662 30.05 -18.15 28.81
C VAL A 662 31.45 -18.26 28.20
N THR A 663 31.54 -18.15 26.87
CA THR A 663 32.80 -18.24 26.13
C THR A 663 32.97 -17.03 25.21
N GLY A 664 34.07 -16.31 25.38
CA GLY A 664 34.50 -15.22 24.50
C GLY A 664 35.98 -15.35 24.18
N VAL A 665 36.38 -14.94 22.97
CA VAL A 665 37.78 -14.99 22.52
C VAL A 665 38.56 -13.79 23.05
N GLU A 666 37.93 -12.62 23.12
CA GLU A 666 38.59 -11.37 23.48
C GLU A 666 38.67 -11.15 25.00
N PRO A 667 39.76 -10.54 25.52
CA PRO A 667 39.84 -10.16 26.93
C PRO A 667 38.71 -9.22 27.35
N ASN A 668 38.12 -9.46 28.53
CA ASN A 668 37.05 -8.64 29.11
C ASN A 668 35.77 -8.54 28.25
N SER A 669 35.57 -9.45 27.29
CA SER A 669 34.37 -9.50 26.46
C SER A 669 33.20 -10.23 27.13
N THR A 670 33.44 -10.92 28.25
CA THR A 670 32.49 -11.81 28.91
C THR A 670 32.04 -11.31 30.28
N GLY A 671 30.82 -11.67 30.69
CA GLY A 671 30.31 -11.47 32.04
C GLY A 671 29.46 -12.65 32.51
N GLY A 672 29.59 -13.01 33.79
CA GLY A 672 28.87 -14.16 34.37
C GLY A 672 27.35 -14.02 34.35
N LEU A 673 26.83 -12.82 34.62
CA LEU A 673 25.40 -12.48 34.49
C LEU A 673 25.18 -11.46 33.38
N VAL A 674 25.83 -10.30 33.50
CA VAL A 674 25.73 -9.17 32.57
C VAL A 674 27.14 -8.86 32.07
N SER A 675 27.33 -8.75 30.75
CA SER A 675 28.64 -8.38 30.21
C SER A 675 28.89 -6.88 30.30
N LEU A 676 27.92 -6.06 29.90
CA LEU A 676 28.00 -4.60 29.97
C LEU A 676 26.76 -4.03 30.67
N ASN A 677 26.95 -3.15 31.65
CA ASN A 677 25.87 -2.46 32.34
C ASN A 677 26.11 -0.94 32.32
N THR A 678 25.24 -0.18 31.65
CA THR A 678 25.35 1.28 31.48
C THR A 678 24.08 1.94 31.98
N GLY A 679 24.13 2.60 33.13
CA GLY A 679 22.99 3.30 33.73
C GLY A 679 21.84 2.40 34.21
N GLY A 680 21.92 1.09 34.03
CA GLY A 680 20.92 0.12 34.48
C GLY A 680 21.16 -0.41 35.89
N SER A 681 20.09 -0.92 36.52
CA SER A 681 20.10 -1.48 37.87
C SER A 681 20.04 -3.00 37.84
N VAL A 682 20.78 -3.63 38.76
CA VAL A 682 20.82 -5.09 38.93
C VAL A 682 20.68 -5.40 40.41
N GLN A 683 19.58 -6.04 40.79
CA GLN A 683 19.21 -6.29 42.19
C GLN A 683 18.87 -7.76 42.41
N ALA A 684 19.43 -8.36 43.46
CA ALA A 684 19.16 -9.76 43.84
C ALA A 684 19.31 -10.76 42.67
N CYS A 685 20.24 -10.48 41.76
CA CYS A 685 20.55 -11.33 40.62
C CYS A 685 21.89 -12.04 40.81
N TYR A 686 21.98 -13.28 40.35
CA TYR A 686 23.11 -14.16 40.66
C TYR A 686 23.65 -14.89 39.44
N TRP A 687 24.95 -15.19 39.42
CA TRP A 687 25.48 -16.18 38.47
C TRP A 687 26.33 -17.22 39.15
N ASP A 688 26.32 -18.42 38.60
CA ASP A 688 27.15 -19.51 39.10
C ASP A 688 28.56 -19.43 38.51
N VAL A 689 29.56 -19.14 39.35
CA VAL A 689 30.96 -18.98 38.92
C VAL A 689 31.58 -20.29 38.42
N ASN A 690 31.10 -21.43 38.90
CA ASN A 690 31.59 -22.76 38.50
C ASN A 690 30.98 -23.24 37.19
N LYS A 691 29.74 -22.83 36.88
CA LYS A 691 29.05 -23.21 35.63
C LYS A 691 29.34 -22.24 34.48
N THR A 692 29.23 -20.95 34.75
CA THR A 692 29.51 -19.91 33.73
C THR A 692 30.99 -19.86 33.36
N LEU A 693 31.86 -20.33 34.26
CA LEU A 693 33.33 -20.18 34.21
C LEU A 693 33.79 -18.72 34.24
N GLN A 694 32.95 -17.82 34.76
CA GLN A 694 33.25 -16.40 34.89
C GLN A 694 33.43 -15.99 36.35
N SER A 695 34.51 -15.29 36.64
CA SER A 695 34.78 -14.72 37.97
C SER A 695 34.28 -13.28 38.13
N VAL A 696 33.82 -12.64 37.06
CA VAL A 696 33.38 -11.24 37.04
C VAL A 696 32.11 -11.05 36.19
N SER A 697 31.38 -9.99 36.48
CA SER A 697 30.16 -9.56 35.78
C SER A 697 30.00 -8.04 35.98
N ALA A 698 29.40 -7.34 35.03
CA ALA A 698 29.11 -5.90 35.16
C ALA A 698 27.96 -5.59 36.14
N GLY A 699 27.25 -6.63 36.60
CA GLY A 699 26.21 -6.54 37.63
C GLY A 699 25.85 -7.91 38.21
N GLY A 700 25.15 -7.89 39.35
CA GLY A 700 24.76 -9.07 40.12
C GLY A 700 25.87 -9.60 41.03
N GLU A 701 25.63 -10.77 41.62
CA GLU A 701 26.57 -11.41 42.56
C GLU A 701 26.97 -12.82 42.12
N GLY A 702 28.28 -13.09 42.06
CA GLY A 702 28.81 -14.41 41.75
C GLY A 702 28.72 -15.34 42.95
N ARG A 703 28.15 -16.52 42.76
CA ARG A 703 27.95 -17.53 43.80
C ARG A 703 28.46 -18.90 43.34
N SER A 704 28.83 -19.76 44.28
CA SER A 704 29.24 -21.13 43.94
C SER A 704 28.01 -21.97 43.59
N SER A 705 28.22 -23.10 42.90
CA SER A 705 27.12 -24.05 42.67
C SER A 705 26.48 -24.55 43.95
N GLY A 706 27.27 -24.74 45.02
CA GLY A 706 26.75 -25.16 46.31
C GLY A 706 25.87 -24.09 46.98
N ASP A 707 26.17 -22.81 46.76
CA ASP A 707 25.31 -21.74 47.28
C ASP A 707 23.98 -21.71 46.53
N MET A 708 24.00 -21.83 45.20
CA MET A 708 22.84 -21.66 44.31
C MET A 708 21.96 -22.90 44.12
N THR A 709 22.37 -24.06 44.63
CA THR A 709 21.59 -25.31 44.54
C THR A 709 21.04 -25.75 45.89
N THR A 710 19.93 -26.48 45.89
CA THR A 710 19.20 -26.79 47.13
C THR A 710 19.88 -27.87 47.98
N PRO A 711 20.06 -27.67 49.31
CA PRO A 711 19.64 -26.51 50.09
C PRO A 711 20.54 -25.29 49.83
N TYR A 712 19.91 -24.18 49.44
CA TYR A 712 20.59 -22.95 49.06
C TYR A 712 21.30 -22.31 50.26
N GLY A 713 22.29 -21.45 49.99
CA GLY A 713 22.87 -20.57 50.99
C GLY A 713 21.79 -19.71 51.67
N SER A 714 21.82 -19.59 53.00
CA SER A 714 20.75 -18.95 53.78
C SER A 714 20.55 -17.45 53.51
N ASN A 715 21.44 -16.82 52.74
CA ASN A 715 21.43 -15.40 52.38
C ASN A 715 21.19 -15.16 50.89
N ILE A 716 20.89 -16.20 50.11
CA ILE A 716 20.53 -16.05 48.69
C ILE A 716 19.04 -16.32 48.49
N TYR A 717 18.47 -15.70 47.45
CA TYR A 717 17.05 -15.80 47.10
C TYR A 717 16.06 -15.35 48.19
N THR A 718 16.51 -14.58 49.19
CA THR A 718 15.67 -14.16 50.34
C THR A 718 14.52 -13.23 49.97
N HIS A 719 14.54 -12.66 48.77
CA HIS A 719 13.51 -11.77 48.23
C HIS A 719 12.69 -12.43 47.12
N TRP A 720 13.00 -13.67 46.76
CA TRP A 720 12.36 -14.37 45.65
C TRP A 720 11.02 -14.95 46.10
N LYS A 721 10.05 -14.89 45.20
CA LYS A 721 8.67 -15.30 45.50
C LYS A 721 8.48 -16.81 45.27
N PHE A 722 8.85 -17.62 46.25
CA PHE A 722 8.70 -19.09 46.18
C PHE A 722 7.27 -19.60 46.41
N ASP A 723 6.38 -18.72 46.89
CA ASP A 723 4.98 -19.08 47.13
C ASP A 723 4.14 -19.08 45.84
N ASP A 724 4.54 -18.31 44.81
CA ASP A 724 3.73 -18.09 43.59
C ASP A 724 4.53 -18.04 42.26
N ARG A 725 5.87 -17.87 42.26
CA ARG A 725 6.68 -17.76 41.03
C ARG A 725 7.73 -18.85 40.89
N TRP A 726 8.54 -18.98 41.93
CA TRP A 726 9.70 -19.86 41.95
C TRP A 726 9.38 -21.17 42.67
N ALA A 727 10.02 -22.26 42.26
CA ALA A 727 10.00 -23.52 42.97
C ALA A 727 11.41 -24.02 43.27
N HIS A 728 11.52 -24.78 44.35
CA HIS A 728 12.74 -25.48 44.73
C HIS A 728 12.88 -26.77 43.92
N ASP A 729 14.03 -27.03 43.33
CA ASP A 729 14.34 -28.32 42.71
C ASP A 729 15.01 -29.30 43.70
N SER A 730 14.34 -29.62 44.81
CA SER A 730 14.88 -30.50 45.87
C SER A 730 15.26 -31.90 45.41
N THR A 731 14.80 -32.29 44.22
CA THR A 731 15.06 -33.60 43.61
C THR A 731 16.20 -33.58 42.59
N TYR A 732 16.67 -32.39 42.20
CA TYR A 732 17.67 -32.18 41.15
C TYR A 732 17.24 -32.66 39.74
N THR A 733 15.94 -32.84 39.50
CA THR A 733 15.44 -33.45 38.26
C THR A 733 14.93 -32.44 37.23
N ILE A 734 14.52 -31.24 37.67
CA ILE A 734 13.87 -30.25 36.80
C ILE A 734 14.88 -29.26 36.25
N ASN A 735 15.76 -28.79 37.12
CA ASN A 735 16.72 -27.74 36.81
C ASN A 735 18.02 -27.93 37.59
N ASN A 736 18.45 -29.18 37.77
CA ASN A 736 19.72 -29.56 38.39
C ASN A 736 19.95 -28.96 39.78
N GLY A 737 18.88 -28.81 40.57
CA GLY A 737 18.94 -28.30 41.92
C GLY A 737 18.86 -26.78 42.05
N TYR A 738 18.86 -26.04 40.94
CA TYR A 738 18.64 -24.58 40.94
C TYR A 738 17.14 -24.26 40.98
N PRO A 739 16.74 -23.07 41.49
CA PRO A 739 15.34 -22.63 41.41
C PRO A 739 14.82 -22.62 39.98
N TYR A 740 13.56 -22.96 39.78
CA TYR A 740 12.92 -22.90 38.46
C TYR A 740 11.58 -22.17 38.56
N ILE A 741 11.13 -21.63 37.43
CA ILE A 741 9.81 -21.00 37.34
C ILE A 741 8.75 -22.10 37.30
N ARG A 742 7.73 -21.94 38.12
CA ARG A 742 6.61 -22.88 38.22
C ARG A 742 5.77 -22.88 36.95
N GLU A 743 5.20 -24.03 36.60
CA GLU A 743 4.23 -24.10 35.50
C GLU A 743 2.94 -23.33 35.82
N ASP A 744 2.55 -23.30 37.10
CA ASP A 744 1.41 -22.54 37.63
C ASP A 744 1.81 -21.15 38.17
N ALA A 745 2.92 -20.58 37.66
CA ALA A 745 3.41 -19.29 38.14
C ALA A 745 2.35 -18.19 37.94
N VAL A 746 1.99 -17.49 39.01
CA VAL A 746 0.97 -16.44 38.99
C VAL A 746 1.65 -15.09 38.84
N VAL A 747 1.30 -14.34 37.79
CA VAL A 747 1.73 -12.96 37.57
C VAL A 747 0.54 -12.03 37.68
N PRO A 748 0.36 -11.31 38.81
CA PRO A 748 -0.76 -10.40 38.98
C PRO A 748 -0.74 -9.31 37.92
N ASP A 749 -1.93 -9.01 37.39
CA ASP A 749 -2.13 -8.00 36.35
C ASP A 749 -1.55 -6.64 36.71
N GLU A 750 -1.64 -6.22 37.97
CA GLU A 750 -1.07 -4.95 38.47
C GLU A 750 0.45 -4.82 38.25
N GLU A 751 1.19 -5.94 38.18
CA GLU A 751 2.64 -5.92 37.98
C GLU A 751 3.05 -5.55 36.55
N TRP A 752 2.12 -5.57 35.60
CA TRP A 752 2.41 -5.33 34.18
C TRP A 752 1.34 -4.55 33.39
N ILE A 753 0.10 -4.40 33.89
CA ILE A 753 -0.95 -3.51 33.34
C ILE A 753 -0.53 -2.05 33.37
N SER A 754 0.26 -1.62 34.35
CA SER A 754 0.76 -0.23 34.43
C SER A 754 1.59 0.22 33.21
N PHE A 755 1.96 -0.72 32.34
CA PHE A 755 2.66 -0.49 31.06
C PHE A 755 1.73 -0.45 29.83
N PHE A 756 0.50 -0.94 29.96
CA PHE A 756 -0.53 -0.94 28.93
C PHE A 756 -1.78 -0.28 29.51
N PRO A 757 -1.81 1.07 29.64
CA PRO A 757 -3.03 1.72 30.09
C PRO A 757 -4.16 1.36 29.13
N ASP A 758 -5.23 0.76 29.66
CA ASP A 758 -6.51 0.76 28.96
C ASP A 758 -6.85 2.23 28.71
N GLU A 759 -6.76 2.69 27.46
CA GLU A 759 -7.50 3.88 27.07
C GLU A 759 -8.98 3.52 27.26
N GLY A 760 -9.61 4.20 28.21
CA GLY A 760 -10.80 3.75 28.89
C GLY A 760 -11.93 3.28 27.98
N GLU A 761 -12.75 2.40 28.54
CA GLU A 761 -14.19 2.51 28.32
C GLU A 761 -14.53 4.00 28.37
N GLY A 762 -14.97 4.54 27.23
CA GLY A 762 -15.37 5.93 27.14
C GLY A 762 -16.37 6.17 28.27
N GLU A 763 -15.99 7.01 29.22
CA GLU A 763 -16.95 7.68 30.08
C GLU A 763 -17.93 8.37 29.13
N GLU A 764 -19.09 7.77 28.95
CA GLU A 764 -20.27 8.50 28.52
C GLU A 764 -20.48 9.61 29.55
N GLU A 765 -19.96 10.80 29.24
CA GLU A 765 -20.37 12.01 29.91
C GLU A 765 -21.88 12.13 29.71
N GLY A 766 -22.59 11.87 30.81
CA GLY A 766 -24.02 12.03 30.88
C GLY A 766 -24.41 13.48 30.59
N GLU A 767 -25.11 13.68 29.48
CA GLU A 767 -26.11 14.73 29.40
C GLU A 767 -27.43 14.14 29.90
N GLY A 768 -27.85 14.62 31.07
CA GLY A 768 -29.12 14.26 31.69
C GLY A 768 -30.31 14.69 30.86
N GLU A 769 -31.27 13.76 30.79
CA GLU A 769 -32.72 13.93 30.97
C GLU A 769 -33.29 15.34 30.72
N ASP A 770 -34.19 15.48 29.74
CA ASP A 770 -35.62 15.39 30.10
C ASP A 770 -36.55 15.25 28.89
N GLU A 771 -37.39 14.21 29.02
CA GLU A 771 -38.81 14.10 28.70
C GLU A 771 -39.37 14.34 27.28
N GLY A 772 -40.03 13.30 26.75
CA GLY A 772 -41.04 13.46 25.71
C GLY A 772 -41.52 12.20 25.02
N GLU A 773 -42.00 11.23 25.79
CA GLU A 773 -43.05 10.22 25.52
C GLU A 773 -43.40 9.84 24.06
N GLY A 774 -43.48 8.51 23.82
CA GLY A 774 -44.33 7.96 22.77
C GLY A 774 -43.95 6.56 22.32
N GLU A 775 -44.37 5.56 23.09
CA GLU A 775 -44.49 4.16 22.67
C GLU A 775 -45.39 4.05 21.42
N ASP A 776 -45.04 3.19 20.46
CA ASP A 776 -45.77 1.94 20.21
C ASP A 776 -45.41 1.32 18.86
N GLU A 777 -45.25 0.00 18.92
CA GLU A 777 -45.23 -0.93 17.81
C GLU A 777 -46.50 -0.81 16.96
N ASP A 778 -46.40 -0.96 15.64
CA ASP A 778 -47.46 -1.62 14.89
C ASP A 778 -46.93 -2.21 13.58
N GLU A 779 -47.02 -3.54 13.49
CA GLU A 779 -47.04 -4.27 12.24
C GLU A 779 -48.31 -3.89 11.46
N GLY A 780 -48.20 -3.70 10.15
CA GLY A 780 -49.37 -3.46 9.32
C GLY A 780 -49.05 -3.46 7.82
N GLU A 781 -49.15 -4.64 7.21
CA GLU A 781 -49.36 -4.76 5.77
C GLU A 781 -50.62 -3.98 5.34
N GLY A 782 -50.52 -3.22 4.26
CA GLY A 782 -51.65 -2.52 3.64
C GLY A 782 -51.27 -1.90 2.29
N GLU A 783 -51.64 -2.57 1.21
CA GLU A 783 -51.53 -2.11 -0.18
C GLU A 783 -52.23 -0.76 -0.42
N GLY A 784 -51.59 0.13 -1.22
CA GLY A 784 -52.29 1.18 -1.96
C GLY A 784 -51.54 2.53 -2.11
N GLY A 785 -50.71 2.67 -3.15
CA GLY A 785 -50.24 3.97 -3.66
C GLY A 785 -48.72 4.06 -3.86
N GLY A 786 -48.23 3.60 -5.02
CA GLY A 786 -46.81 3.63 -5.38
C GLY A 786 -46.27 5.05 -5.57
N HIS A 787 -45.26 5.41 -4.77
CA HIS A 787 -44.39 6.54 -5.04
C HIS A 787 -42.95 6.00 -5.05
N GLY A 788 -42.33 5.95 -6.23
CA GLY A 788 -40.94 5.55 -6.43
C GLY A 788 -39.93 6.60 -5.94
N LEU A 789 -38.64 6.24 -5.96
CA LEU A 789 -37.55 7.13 -5.52
C LEU A 789 -37.19 8.16 -6.59
N GLU A 790 -36.83 9.38 -6.19
CA GLU A 790 -36.24 10.39 -7.06
C GLU A 790 -34.99 9.79 -7.73
N GLY A 791 -34.97 9.77 -9.06
CA GLY A 791 -33.87 9.23 -9.85
C GLY A 791 -33.92 7.75 -10.15
N ASP A 792 -34.93 7.02 -9.70
CA ASP A 792 -35.14 5.60 -10.00
C ASP A 792 -36.01 5.47 -11.27
N VAL A 793 -35.39 5.59 -12.43
CA VAL A 793 -36.07 5.67 -13.74
C VAL A 793 -35.77 4.47 -14.64
N ALA A 794 -34.95 3.53 -14.18
CA ALA A 794 -34.57 2.31 -14.87
C ALA A 794 -34.76 1.06 -13.97
N PRO A 795 -35.41 0.00 -14.49
CA PRO A 795 -36.09 -0.09 -15.77
C PRO A 795 -37.31 0.85 -15.82
N ARG A 796 -37.71 1.22 -17.04
CA ARG A 796 -38.81 2.16 -17.29
C ARG A 796 -40.10 1.81 -16.55
N HIS A 797 -40.97 2.81 -16.35
CA HIS A 797 -42.28 2.70 -15.70
C HIS A 797 -42.23 2.38 -14.19
N GLY A 798 -41.42 3.11 -13.42
CA GLY A 798 -41.48 3.09 -11.96
C GLY A 798 -40.19 2.66 -11.26
N GLY A 799 -39.14 2.29 -12.01
CA GLY A 799 -37.83 1.95 -11.44
C GLY A 799 -37.75 0.56 -10.80
N ASP A 800 -36.56 0.14 -10.39
CA ASP A 800 -36.34 -1.12 -9.65
C ASP A 800 -36.26 -0.95 -8.13
N GLY A 801 -36.45 0.28 -7.64
CA GLY A 801 -36.32 0.65 -6.24
C GLY A 801 -34.87 0.94 -5.81
N ILE A 802 -33.90 0.89 -6.73
CA ILE A 802 -32.47 1.08 -6.44
C ILE A 802 -31.81 1.92 -7.54
N ILE A 803 -31.38 3.13 -7.18
CA ILE A 803 -30.72 4.04 -8.13
C ILE A 803 -29.29 3.60 -8.39
N LYS A 804 -28.98 3.25 -9.65
CA LYS A 804 -27.63 2.91 -10.11
C LYS A 804 -27.33 3.63 -11.43
N VAL A 805 -26.21 3.29 -12.06
CA VAL A 805 -25.73 3.94 -13.30
C VAL A 805 -26.72 3.78 -14.46
N ASN A 806 -27.50 2.70 -14.51
CA ASN A 806 -28.55 2.49 -15.52
C ASN A 806 -29.66 3.55 -15.41
N ASP A 807 -30.03 3.98 -14.21
CA ASP A 807 -30.99 5.08 -14.03
C ASP A 807 -30.44 6.39 -14.55
N TRP A 808 -29.18 6.68 -14.26
CA TRP A 808 -28.52 7.87 -14.76
C TRP A 808 -28.44 7.87 -16.30
N VAL A 809 -28.11 6.73 -16.91
CA VAL A 809 -28.13 6.57 -18.37
C VAL A 809 -29.53 6.77 -18.93
N GLN A 810 -30.56 6.23 -18.27
CA GLN A 810 -31.95 6.38 -18.70
C GLN A 810 -32.45 7.83 -18.54
N ALA A 811 -32.06 8.53 -17.47
CA ALA A 811 -32.32 9.95 -17.29
C ALA A 811 -31.70 10.80 -18.40
N MET A 812 -30.44 10.51 -18.75
CA MET A 812 -29.76 11.19 -19.86
C MET A 812 -30.49 10.96 -21.18
N ARG A 813 -30.98 9.74 -21.45
CA ARG A 813 -31.77 9.43 -22.66
C ARG A 813 -33.07 10.24 -22.72
N PHE A 814 -33.73 10.48 -21.58
CA PHE A 814 -34.90 11.36 -21.52
C PHE A 814 -34.54 12.82 -21.78
N TYR A 815 -33.48 13.32 -21.15
CA TYR A 815 -33.02 14.70 -21.32
C TYR A 815 -32.63 15.01 -22.78
N VAL A 816 -31.89 14.12 -23.45
CA VAL A 816 -31.50 14.30 -24.86
C VAL A 816 -32.61 13.98 -25.87
N GLY A 817 -33.81 13.62 -25.40
CA GLY A 817 -34.97 13.31 -26.24
C GLY A 817 -34.86 12.00 -27.03
N LEU A 818 -33.97 11.09 -26.62
CA LEU A 818 -33.91 9.73 -27.18
C LEU A 818 -35.07 8.87 -26.72
N ASP A 819 -35.55 9.10 -25.50
CA ASP A 819 -36.79 8.55 -24.96
C ASP A 819 -37.69 9.69 -24.46
N THR A 820 -38.99 9.44 -24.30
CA THR A 820 -39.94 10.39 -23.72
C THR A 820 -40.47 9.81 -22.40
N PRO A 821 -40.34 10.53 -21.26
CA PRO A 821 -40.86 10.06 -19.99
C PRO A 821 -42.38 10.12 -19.98
N GLU A 822 -43.03 9.10 -19.43
CA GLU A 822 -44.48 9.08 -19.26
C GLU A 822 -44.91 10.06 -18.15
N PRO A 823 -45.96 10.88 -18.38
CA PRO A 823 -46.58 11.65 -17.31
C PRO A 823 -47.03 10.75 -16.16
N GLY A 824 -46.85 11.20 -14.93
CA GLY A 824 -47.07 10.44 -13.72
C GLY A 824 -45.77 10.19 -12.98
N LEU A 825 -45.58 8.95 -12.53
CA LEU A 825 -44.47 8.58 -11.66
C LEU A 825 -43.11 8.63 -12.38
N GLU A 826 -43.01 8.19 -13.65
CA GLU A 826 -41.73 8.21 -14.39
C GLU A 826 -41.22 9.64 -14.59
N PHE A 827 -42.11 10.59 -14.93
CA PHE A 827 -41.75 12.01 -14.98
C PHE A 827 -41.34 12.56 -13.61
N GLN A 828 -42.08 12.22 -12.56
CA GLN A 828 -41.83 12.70 -11.19
C GLN A 828 -40.54 12.14 -10.58
N GLN A 829 -40.14 10.90 -10.94
CA GLN A 829 -38.86 10.32 -10.57
C GLN A 829 -37.71 10.98 -11.32
N LEU A 830 -37.95 11.38 -12.57
CA LEU A 830 -36.95 12.04 -13.41
C LEU A 830 -36.72 13.51 -13.03
N ASP A 831 -37.79 14.26 -12.77
CA ASP A 831 -37.79 15.69 -12.37
C ASP A 831 -37.43 15.82 -10.88
N CYS A 832 -36.16 15.67 -10.55
CA CYS A 832 -35.67 15.64 -9.17
C CYS A 832 -34.89 16.90 -8.77
N ALA A 833 -34.64 17.80 -9.72
CA ALA A 833 -33.99 19.08 -9.51
C ALA A 833 -34.93 20.24 -9.90
N PRO A 834 -34.89 21.38 -9.20
CA PRO A 834 -34.13 21.64 -7.98
C PRO A 834 -34.61 20.82 -6.78
N ARG A 835 -33.67 20.47 -5.90
CA ARG A 835 -33.90 19.50 -4.81
C ARG A 835 -34.87 20.04 -3.74
N GLU A 836 -34.90 21.36 -3.54
CA GLU A 836 -35.83 22.00 -2.62
C GLU A 836 -37.30 21.87 -3.06
N THR A 837 -37.55 21.79 -4.37
CA THR A 837 -38.91 21.65 -4.94
C THR A 837 -39.26 20.22 -5.32
N ARG A 838 -38.28 19.29 -5.26
CA ARG A 838 -38.41 17.90 -5.73
C ARG A 838 -38.75 17.82 -7.22
N GLY A 839 -38.19 18.73 -8.02
CA GLY A 839 -38.56 18.96 -9.41
C GLY A 839 -39.26 20.30 -9.62
N ASP A 840 -39.05 20.94 -10.77
CA ASP A 840 -39.70 22.20 -11.15
C ASP A 840 -40.64 22.08 -12.37
N GLY A 841 -40.82 20.86 -12.87
CA GLY A 841 -41.63 20.55 -14.01
C GLY A 841 -40.89 20.68 -15.34
N LYS A 842 -39.56 20.80 -15.31
CA LYS A 842 -38.70 20.86 -16.49
C LYS A 842 -37.61 19.80 -16.37
N ILE A 843 -37.59 18.86 -17.33
CA ILE A 843 -36.48 17.91 -17.42
C ILE A 843 -35.27 18.62 -18.02
N THR A 844 -34.22 18.77 -17.21
CA THR A 844 -32.98 19.46 -17.56
C THR A 844 -31.76 18.62 -17.24
N ILE A 845 -30.57 19.13 -17.58
CA ILE A 845 -29.31 18.46 -17.23
C ILE A 845 -29.09 18.41 -15.71
N THR A 846 -29.68 19.35 -14.94
CA THR A 846 -29.53 19.34 -13.48
C THR A 846 -30.23 18.16 -12.83
N ASP A 847 -31.33 17.68 -13.41
CA ASP A 847 -31.97 16.43 -13.02
C ASP A 847 -31.03 15.26 -13.23
N CYS A 848 -30.42 15.17 -14.41
CA CYS A 848 -29.49 14.08 -14.72
C CYS A 848 -28.26 14.10 -13.80
N VAL A 849 -27.72 15.28 -13.48
CA VAL A 849 -26.60 15.41 -12.53
C VAL A 849 -27.01 14.95 -11.14
N GLN A 850 -28.21 15.33 -10.67
CA GLN A 850 -28.71 14.94 -9.36
C GLN A 850 -28.94 13.42 -9.26
N ILE A 851 -29.42 12.79 -10.33
CA ILE A 851 -29.56 11.32 -10.43
C ILE A 851 -28.18 10.64 -10.43
N GLY A 852 -27.20 11.20 -11.14
CA GLY A 852 -25.82 10.71 -11.08
C GLY A 852 -25.21 10.78 -9.68
N ARG A 853 -25.53 11.83 -8.91
CA ARG A 853 -25.13 11.97 -7.49
C ARG A 853 -25.83 10.95 -6.58
N PHE A 854 -27.09 10.59 -6.87
CA PHE A 854 -27.77 9.50 -6.18
C PHE A 854 -27.13 8.14 -6.50
N ALA A 855 -26.87 7.85 -7.78
CA ALA A 855 -26.27 6.60 -8.24
C ALA A 855 -24.84 6.37 -7.70
N THR A 856 -24.11 7.45 -7.40
CA THR A 856 -22.75 7.41 -6.83
C THR A 856 -22.72 7.51 -5.30
N GLY A 857 -23.88 7.59 -4.64
CA GLY A 857 -23.99 7.72 -3.19
C GLY A 857 -23.53 9.08 -2.63
N LEU A 858 -23.26 10.06 -3.49
CA LEU A 858 -22.91 11.43 -3.09
C LEU A 858 -24.10 12.17 -2.47
N ASP A 859 -25.33 11.79 -2.82
CA ASP A 859 -26.56 12.28 -2.20
C ASP A 859 -27.52 11.12 -1.91
N LYS A 860 -28.31 11.25 -0.84
CA LYS A 860 -29.41 10.33 -0.55
C LYS A 860 -30.67 10.73 -1.33
N PRO A 861 -31.26 9.82 -2.13
CA PRO A 861 -32.52 10.08 -2.83
C PRO A 861 -33.69 10.18 -1.86
N LYS A 862 -34.72 10.94 -2.23
CA LYS A 862 -35.98 11.03 -1.48
C LYS A 862 -37.09 10.33 -2.27
N ARG A 863 -38.27 10.22 -1.65
CA ARG A 863 -39.48 9.79 -2.37
C ARG A 863 -39.88 10.87 -3.37
N ALA A 864 -40.10 10.46 -4.62
CA ALA A 864 -40.56 11.34 -5.69
C ALA A 864 -41.91 11.98 -5.30
N ALA A 865 -41.98 13.31 -5.33
CA ALA A 865 -43.19 14.05 -4.97
C ALA A 865 -43.34 15.39 -5.71
N GLY A 866 -42.55 15.63 -6.76
CA GLY A 866 -42.61 16.81 -7.62
C GLY A 866 -43.78 16.82 -8.60
N PRO A 867 -43.70 17.68 -9.62
CA PRO A 867 -44.62 17.65 -10.76
C PRO A 867 -44.68 16.26 -11.40
N THR A 868 -45.88 15.87 -11.84
CA THR A 868 -46.10 14.60 -12.56
C THR A 868 -46.18 14.82 -14.06
N GLU A 869 -46.12 16.06 -14.53
CA GLU A 869 -46.16 16.41 -15.94
C GLU A 869 -45.39 17.71 -16.18
N PRO A 870 -44.92 17.96 -17.42
CA PRO A 870 -44.20 19.20 -17.73
C PRO A 870 -45.03 20.45 -17.48
N VAL A 871 -44.43 21.47 -16.85
CA VAL A 871 -45.09 22.77 -16.66
C VAL A 871 -45.11 23.53 -17.98
N VAL A 872 -46.31 23.76 -18.53
CA VAL A 872 -46.50 24.55 -19.76
C VAL A 872 -46.50 26.05 -19.40
N GLU A 873 -45.45 26.78 -19.77
CA GLU A 873 -45.44 28.24 -19.68
C GLU A 873 -46.41 28.83 -20.71
N ASN A 874 -47.49 29.47 -20.23
CA ASN A 874 -48.27 30.38 -21.06
C ASN A 874 -47.38 31.57 -21.42
N LYS A 875 -47.01 31.69 -22.70
CA LYS A 875 -46.39 32.90 -23.24
C LYS A 875 -47.42 34.03 -23.21
N GLU A 876 -47.34 34.90 -22.20
CA GLU A 876 -47.83 36.28 -22.28
C GLU A 876 -46.72 37.25 -22.68
#